data_AF-A0A6M4GUJ9-F1
#
_entry.id   AF-A0A6M4GUJ9-F1
#
_cell.length_a   1.000
_cell.length_b   1.000
_cell.length_c   1.000
_cell.angle_alpha   90.00
_cell.angle_beta   90.00
_cell.angle_gamma   90.00
#
_symmetry.space_group_name_H-M   'P 1'
#
loop_
_entity.id
_entity.type
_entity.pdbx_description
1 polymer ?
#
loop_
_entity_poly.entity_id
_entity_poly.type
_entity_poly.pdbx_seq_one_letter_code
_entity_poly.pdbx_strand_id
1 'polypeptide(L)'
;MKTCAHTHLLRSTLFPLFLALLAAPAVAQVTAVTVKKNWEYVQTGPSTVVANPTVNAFGFGADVDGFNIGGIPAPTVSGPINAGALGAFHNNGVLVYRAGDSGWRYGVNADDFGTSTIADLDAKFGGGTYTFTVNGATFGLNLMGYLFPSPPPTMTLTGGSWSNGRYVIDPSQPLTVTTSAFNGYGTHAEDVICMAIIGGAFKLPFEEIEPHGCGWANVHQFASSNPSNTGSFSVPAGTLQSGQEYIVFAGFATYVDKKTHPMLPGATLVAGYEVSTFVTVKAESSVFPMTVTGTTGPPTANLNATFSLRPQDQGTPQNVYKFAVAPITVTMPLLKSSPDEEPLVLGYAKASASSGFRKRAKADASIPCVLAQLNGAGQLQQVSASSLQAFVTGVLGSASQSVSIVNNVATAQIGGATFYLSYGTSPQQMLTAGNNQPVRTIPAQIECRPSPPDNGWWWNKAEGGRGYSIETQGNRIFYAAYLYDDSGRAQWLTASGNTSIDGSYFTGELNKFTGGQTLGGTFRAPNAAQASGAITLAFTDPAKGTMVWPGGTVSIERFAFTPAGLNVPARTNQPESGWWWNPQESGRGFFMEWQGDSADIAGYMYDDAGNAVWYLTLLPVPNVRSYTGNWVLFANGQTLTGAFKPATPVNANVAPVTIQFNSATTATMTLPNGRTTQLTRLRF
;
A
#
# COMPACT_ATOMS: atom_id res chain seq x y z
N MET A 1 30.78 74.86 40.93
CA MET A 1 32.17 74.67 40.45
C MET A 1 32.10 74.14 39.02
N LYS A 2 33.05 74.57 38.18
CA LYS A 2 33.06 74.41 36.71
C LYS A 2 33.20 72.94 36.25
N THR A 3 32.93 72.78 34.94
CA THR A 3 33.48 71.85 33.90
C THR A 3 32.78 70.52 33.52
N CYS A 4 32.48 70.46 32.20
CA CYS A 4 32.53 69.35 31.21
C CYS A 4 31.67 68.09 31.40
N ALA A 5 31.13 67.41 30.39
CA ALA A 5 30.86 67.61 28.97
C ALA A 5 30.09 66.35 28.47
N HIS A 6 29.30 66.47 27.38
CA HIS A 6 28.83 65.39 26.48
C HIS A 6 27.72 64.44 27.02
N THR A 7 26.61 64.12 26.34
CA THR A 7 26.04 64.45 25.01
C THR A 7 24.54 64.16 25.09
N HIS A 8 23.69 65.08 24.61
CA HIS A 8 22.24 64.88 24.50
C HIS A 8 21.88 64.16 23.20
N LEU A 9 21.01 63.15 23.27
CA LEU A 9 20.24 62.63 22.14
C LEU A 9 18.76 62.91 22.42
N LEU A 10 18.20 63.88 21.69
CA LEU A 10 16.78 64.19 21.63
C LEU A 10 16.22 63.77 20.27
N ARG A 11 14.97 63.32 20.32
CA ARG A 11 14.12 62.81 19.23
C ARG A 11 14.04 63.74 18.02
N SER A 12 14.03 63.16 16.82
CA SER A 12 13.42 63.74 15.62
C SER A 12 12.64 62.68 14.85
N THR A 13 11.37 63.00 14.59
CA THR A 13 10.39 62.30 13.75
C THR A 13 10.83 62.19 12.29
N LEU A 14 10.70 61.01 11.68
CA LEU A 14 10.68 60.84 10.22
C LEU A 14 9.61 59.81 9.81
N PHE A 15 8.76 60.26 8.88
CA PHE A 15 7.78 59.52 8.09
C PHE A 15 8.41 58.25 7.46
N PRO A 16 7.72 57.08 7.42
CA PRO A 16 8.13 56.00 6.54
C PRO A 16 7.64 56.32 5.12
N LEU A 17 8.60 56.67 4.25
CA LEU A 17 8.41 56.62 2.81
C LEU A 17 8.27 55.13 2.44
N PHE A 18 7.05 54.68 2.13
CA PHE A 18 6.81 53.37 1.53
C PHE A 18 7.42 53.38 0.13
N LEU A 19 8.70 52.99 0.02
CA LEU A 19 9.30 52.65 -1.26
C LEU A 19 8.74 51.27 -1.64
N ALA A 20 7.81 51.25 -2.58
CA ALA A 20 7.43 50.01 -3.24
C ALA A 20 8.70 49.41 -3.86
N LEU A 21 9.15 48.27 -3.32
CA LEU A 21 10.11 47.42 -4.00
C LEU A 21 9.40 46.93 -5.27
N LEU A 22 9.59 47.63 -6.39
CA LEU A 22 9.35 47.04 -7.70
C LEU A 22 10.27 45.83 -7.78
N ALA A 23 9.68 44.63 -7.76
CA ALA A 23 10.42 43.43 -8.13
C ALA A 23 11.05 43.70 -9.50
N ALA A 24 12.39 43.64 -9.59
CA ALA A 24 13.05 43.64 -10.88
C ALA A 24 12.43 42.50 -11.71
N PRO A 25 12.15 42.69 -13.02
CA PRO A 25 11.68 41.60 -13.84
C PRO A 25 12.69 40.45 -13.72
N ALA A 26 12.20 39.27 -13.37
CA ALA A 26 13.04 38.09 -13.26
C ALA A 26 13.77 37.89 -14.59
N VAL A 27 15.10 37.82 -14.54
CA VAL A 27 15.95 37.70 -15.72
C VAL A 27 15.62 36.39 -16.43
N ALA A 28 15.44 36.42 -17.75
CA ALA A 28 15.22 35.21 -18.55
C ALA A 28 16.42 34.27 -18.40
N GLN A 29 16.18 33.01 -18.03
CA GLN A 29 17.21 32.02 -17.75
C GLN A 29 16.89 30.71 -18.46
N VAL A 30 17.70 30.35 -19.45
CA VAL A 30 17.64 29.02 -20.09
C VAL A 30 18.22 27.98 -19.13
N THR A 31 17.49 26.88 -18.91
CA THR A 31 17.90 25.77 -18.04
C THR A 31 18.21 24.50 -18.82
N ALA A 32 17.59 24.31 -19.99
CA ALA A 32 17.93 23.21 -20.87
C ALA A 32 17.71 23.50 -22.36
N VAL A 33 18.49 22.82 -23.20
CA VAL A 33 18.26 22.72 -24.65
C VAL A 33 18.40 21.26 -25.06
N THR A 34 17.36 20.74 -25.70
CA THR A 34 17.24 19.30 -25.98
C THR A 34 17.01 19.05 -27.44
N VAL A 35 17.66 18.02 -27.98
CA VAL A 35 17.23 17.36 -29.21
C VAL A 35 17.08 15.87 -28.95
N LYS A 36 15.92 15.30 -29.28
CA LYS A 36 15.64 13.91 -28.94
C LYS A 36 14.76 13.20 -29.94
N LYS A 37 14.86 11.87 -29.92
CA LYS A 37 13.87 10.96 -30.48
C LYS A 37 13.27 10.11 -29.38
N ASN A 38 11.95 9.95 -29.41
CA ASN A 38 11.23 9.18 -28.40
C ASN A 38 10.35 8.10 -29.02
N TRP A 39 10.25 6.95 -28.35
CA TRP A 39 9.42 5.81 -28.73
C TRP A 39 8.46 5.46 -27.60
N GLU A 40 7.25 5.05 -27.95
CA GLU A 40 6.21 4.73 -27.01
C GLU A 40 5.55 3.37 -27.29
N TYR A 41 5.48 2.55 -26.26
CA TYR A 41 4.94 1.20 -26.31
C TYR A 41 3.88 0.95 -25.24
N VAL A 42 2.98 0.01 -25.54
CA VAL A 42 2.02 -0.56 -24.59
C VAL A 42 2.28 -2.05 -24.48
N GLN A 43 2.44 -2.55 -23.25
CA GLN A 43 2.53 -3.98 -22.98
C GLN A 43 1.16 -4.51 -22.59
N THR A 44 0.68 -5.52 -23.31
CA THR A 44 -0.67 -6.10 -23.21
C THR A 44 -0.65 -7.57 -22.75
N GLY A 45 0.54 -8.12 -22.48
CA GLY A 45 0.72 -9.48 -21.98
C GLY A 45 2.10 -9.68 -21.37
N PRO A 46 2.41 -10.88 -20.86
CA PRO A 46 3.70 -11.18 -20.22
C PRO A 46 4.92 -10.85 -21.08
N SER A 47 4.81 -11.04 -22.39
CA SER A 47 5.86 -10.76 -23.37
C SER A 47 5.34 -10.03 -24.62
N THR A 48 4.11 -9.50 -24.56
CA THR A 48 3.46 -8.86 -25.71
C THR A 48 3.55 -7.36 -25.56
N VAL A 49 4.38 -6.72 -26.41
CA VAL A 49 4.58 -5.27 -26.46
C VAL A 49 4.28 -4.78 -27.86
N VAL A 50 3.49 -3.72 -27.99
CA VAL A 50 3.13 -3.11 -29.26
C VAL A 50 3.42 -1.61 -29.22
N ALA A 51 3.75 -1.01 -30.36
CA ALA A 51 3.82 0.46 -30.46
C ALA A 51 2.48 1.06 -30.03
N ASN A 52 2.49 2.16 -29.28
CA ASN A 52 1.26 2.68 -28.69
C ASN A 52 0.24 3.02 -29.79
N PRO A 53 -0.92 2.32 -29.84
CA PRO A 53 -1.87 2.49 -30.93
C PRO A 53 -2.77 3.73 -30.77
N THR A 54 -2.76 4.42 -29.62
CA THR A 54 -3.65 5.55 -29.35
C THR A 54 -3.01 6.92 -29.60
N VAL A 55 -1.70 6.94 -29.88
CA VAL A 55 -0.92 8.16 -30.13
C VAL A 55 0.07 7.94 -31.28
N ASN A 56 0.76 9.01 -31.68
CA ASN A 56 1.95 8.89 -32.51
C ASN A 56 3.09 8.28 -31.69
N ALA A 57 3.29 6.97 -31.84
CA ALA A 57 4.24 6.19 -31.03
C ALA A 57 5.72 6.59 -31.21
N PHE A 58 6.07 7.37 -32.23
CA PHE A 58 7.46 7.75 -32.50
C PHE A 58 7.54 9.26 -32.74
N GLY A 59 8.47 9.93 -32.06
CA GLY A 59 8.55 11.39 -32.09
C GLY A 59 9.97 11.96 -32.21
N PHE A 60 10.02 13.23 -32.58
CA PHE A 60 11.21 14.07 -32.59
C PHE A 60 10.90 15.39 -31.90
N GLY A 61 11.69 15.74 -30.89
CA GLY A 61 11.61 17.00 -30.16
C GLY A 61 12.88 17.82 -30.28
N ALA A 62 12.71 19.14 -30.38
CA ALA A 62 13.80 20.11 -30.28
C ALA A 62 13.34 21.29 -29.43
N ASP A 63 13.87 21.36 -28.21
CA ASP A 63 13.27 22.09 -27.10
C ASP A 63 14.24 23.07 -26.45
N VAL A 64 13.72 24.22 -26.00
CA VAL A 64 14.43 25.14 -25.12
C VAL A 64 13.56 25.47 -23.91
N ASP A 65 14.04 25.08 -22.73
CA ASP A 65 13.33 25.23 -21.46
C ASP A 65 14.07 26.20 -20.54
N GLY A 66 13.31 26.88 -19.67
CA GLY A 66 13.86 27.87 -18.76
C GLY A 66 12.83 28.79 -18.13
N PHE A 67 13.29 29.65 -17.23
CA PHE A 67 12.45 30.61 -16.51
C PHE A 67 12.35 31.94 -17.26
N ASN A 68 11.13 32.43 -17.46
CA ASN A 68 10.85 33.72 -18.13
C ASN A 68 11.46 33.86 -19.54
N ILE A 69 11.58 32.74 -20.27
CA ILE A 69 12.25 32.73 -21.57
C ILE A 69 11.34 33.10 -22.75
N GLY A 70 10.04 33.34 -22.55
CA GLY A 70 9.13 33.73 -23.64
C GLY A 70 9.47 35.08 -24.31
N GLY A 71 10.27 35.92 -23.64
CA GLY A 71 10.74 37.21 -24.17
C GLY A 71 12.07 37.17 -24.92
N ILE A 72 12.76 36.02 -24.99
CA ILE A 72 14.03 35.91 -25.73
C ILE A 72 13.75 35.87 -27.25
N PRO A 73 14.72 36.24 -28.11
CA PRO A 73 14.60 36.02 -29.54
C PRO A 73 14.31 34.54 -29.84
N ALA A 74 13.33 34.27 -30.70
CA ALA A 74 12.88 32.92 -31.00
C ALA A 74 14.07 32.00 -31.35
N PRO A 75 14.28 30.93 -30.57
CA PRO A 75 15.34 29.97 -30.86
C PRO A 75 15.18 29.34 -32.25
N THR A 76 16.31 28.96 -32.84
CA THR A 76 16.31 28.23 -34.11
C THR A 76 17.09 26.94 -34.02
N VAL A 77 16.68 25.94 -34.79
CA VAL A 77 17.35 24.65 -34.95
C VAL A 77 17.53 24.32 -36.44
N SER A 78 18.71 23.83 -36.80
CA SER A 78 19.03 23.33 -38.13
C SER A 78 19.84 22.04 -38.02
N GLY A 79 20.02 21.30 -39.11
CA GLY A 79 20.77 20.04 -39.10
C GLY A 79 20.19 19.03 -40.08
N PRO A 80 20.19 17.72 -39.75
CA PRO A 80 19.69 16.66 -40.62
C PRO A 80 18.15 16.60 -40.61
N ILE A 81 17.51 17.70 -40.97
CA ILE A 81 16.06 17.89 -41.02
C ILE A 81 15.63 17.98 -42.48
N ASN A 82 14.74 17.09 -42.92
CA ASN A 82 14.19 17.11 -44.27
C ASN A 82 13.04 18.13 -44.36
N ALA A 83 13.41 19.41 -44.48
CA ALA A 83 12.45 20.51 -44.55
C ALA A 83 11.42 20.33 -45.68
N GLY A 84 11.81 19.74 -46.82
CA GLY A 84 10.91 19.47 -47.93
C GLY A 84 9.81 18.47 -47.58
N ALA A 85 10.14 17.40 -46.84
CA ALA A 85 9.17 16.40 -46.39
C ALA A 85 8.28 16.89 -45.23
N LEU A 86 8.76 17.85 -44.44
CA LEU A 86 8.01 18.44 -43.32
C LEU A 86 7.11 19.61 -43.77
N GLY A 87 7.44 20.25 -44.90
CA GLY A 87 6.70 21.40 -45.41
C GLY A 87 6.58 22.52 -44.39
N ALA A 88 5.37 23.08 -44.26
CA ALA A 88 5.09 24.18 -43.34
C ALA A 88 5.40 23.84 -41.87
N PHE A 89 5.29 22.56 -41.47
CA PHE A 89 5.54 22.14 -40.08
C PHE A 89 6.95 22.50 -39.61
N HIS A 90 7.96 22.47 -40.51
CA HIS A 90 9.34 22.80 -40.16
C HIS A 90 9.54 24.24 -39.64
N ASN A 91 8.66 25.17 -40.02
CA ASN A 91 8.73 26.58 -39.63
C ASN A 91 10.10 27.24 -39.87
N ASN A 92 10.81 26.84 -40.94
CA ASN A 92 12.19 27.26 -41.22
C ASN A 92 13.17 27.04 -40.04
N GLY A 93 12.90 26.05 -39.18
CA GLY A 93 13.69 25.75 -37.99
C GLY A 93 13.46 26.71 -36.83
N VAL A 94 12.52 27.66 -36.92
CA VAL A 94 12.17 28.58 -35.83
C VAL A 94 11.24 27.88 -34.84
N LEU A 95 11.65 27.82 -33.58
CA LEU A 95 10.82 27.23 -32.52
C LEU A 95 9.69 28.19 -32.14
N VAL A 96 8.57 27.63 -31.66
CA VAL A 96 7.39 28.39 -31.25
C VAL A 96 7.25 28.30 -29.73
N TYR A 97 7.01 29.44 -29.07
CA TYR A 97 6.85 29.48 -27.62
C TYR A 97 5.46 28.98 -27.23
N ARG A 98 5.40 28.02 -26.30
CA ARG A 98 4.16 27.55 -25.69
C ARG A 98 4.08 28.08 -24.27
N ALA A 99 3.14 28.99 -24.03
CA ALA A 99 2.95 29.60 -22.72
C ALA A 99 2.49 28.61 -21.64
N GLY A 100 1.80 27.53 -22.03
CA GLY A 100 1.45 26.44 -21.12
C GLY A 100 2.71 25.77 -20.58
N ASP A 101 3.62 25.37 -21.48
CA ASP A 101 4.87 24.67 -21.18
C ASP A 101 6.02 25.57 -20.73
N SER A 102 5.79 26.87 -20.70
CA SER A 102 6.78 27.93 -20.45
C SER A 102 8.10 27.72 -21.22
N GLY A 103 8.02 27.13 -22.42
CA GLY A 103 9.17 26.67 -23.21
C GLY A 103 8.98 26.85 -24.70
N TRP A 104 10.07 26.76 -25.46
CA TRP A 104 10.06 26.80 -26.92
C TRP A 104 10.12 25.37 -27.47
N ARG A 105 9.20 25.04 -28.38
CA ARG A 105 9.05 23.70 -28.96
C ARG A 105 9.23 23.74 -30.47
N TYR A 106 9.57 22.59 -31.05
CA TYR A 106 9.64 22.46 -32.49
C TYR A 106 8.24 22.39 -33.11
N GLY A 107 8.14 22.81 -34.38
CA GLY A 107 6.88 22.78 -35.12
C GLY A 107 6.06 24.06 -35.00
N VAL A 108 5.12 24.23 -35.94
CA VAL A 108 4.29 25.45 -36.05
C VAL A 108 3.27 25.63 -34.93
N ASN A 109 2.93 24.55 -34.22
CA ASN A 109 1.92 24.56 -33.16
C ASN A 109 2.54 24.52 -31.75
N ALA A 110 3.86 24.63 -31.66
CA ALA A 110 4.62 24.35 -30.42
C ALA A 110 4.28 22.98 -29.81
N ASP A 111 4.13 21.98 -30.68
CA ASP A 111 3.82 20.60 -30.37
C ASP A 111 4.71 19.77 -31.29
N ASP A 112 5.68 19.08 -30.71
CA ASP A 112 6.77 18.40 -31.40
C ASP A 112 6.28 17.42 -32.48
N PHE A 113 7.20 16.91 -33.30
CA PHE A 113 6.80 16.01 -34.39
C PHE A 113 6.47 14.61 -33.86
N GLY A 114 5.34 14.05 -34.31
CA GLY A 114 4.96 12.66 -34.06
C GLY A 114 4.55 11.91 -35.33
N THR A 115 4.85 10.61 -35.39
CA THR A 115 4.42 9.69 -36.46
C THR A 115 4.19 8.27 -35.91
N SER A 116 3.54 7.42 -36.70
CA SER A 116 3.22 6.03 -36.36
C SER A 116 4.27 5.02 -36.83
N THR A 117 5.31 5.44 -37.56
CA THR A 117 6.38 4.53 -38.00
C THR A 117 7.78 5.13 -37.83
N ILE A 118 8.72 4.29 -37.42
CA ILE A 118 10.15 4.65 -37.32
C ILE A 118 10.70 5.14 -38.67
N ALA A 119 10.34 4.48 -39.76
CA ALA A 119 10.81 4.83 -41.09
C ALA A 119 10.46 6.27 -41.49
N ASP A 120 9.24 6.71 -41.14
CA ASP A 120 8.80 8.07 -41.41
C ASP A 120 9.52 9.11 -40.53
N LEU A 121 9.78 8.76 -39.26
CA LEU A 121 10.56 9.59 -38.35
C LEU A 121 11.98 9.80 -38.88
N ASP A 122 12.64 8.71 -39.26
CA ASP A 122 14.04 8.73 -39.71
C ASP A 122 14.22 9.36 -41.09
N ALA A 123 13.21 9.25 -41.97
CA ALA A 123 13.20 9.94 -43.27
C ALA A 123 13.10 11.47 -43.13
N LYS A 124 12.49 11.96 -42.03
CA LYS A 124 12.30 13.38 -41.74
C LYS A 124 13.40 13.97 -40.86
N PHE A 125 13.94 13.17 -39.94
CA PHE A 125 14.96 13.57 -38.96
C PHE A 125 16.09 12.54 -38.94
N GLY A 126 17.21 12.84 -39.58
CA GLY A 126 18.37 11.95 -39.66
C GLY A 126 19.24 11.97 -38.41
N GLY A 127 20.18 11.02 -38.29
CA GLY A 127 21.25 11.12 -37.30
C GLY A 127 22.26 12.19 -37.69
N GLY A 128 22.76 12.96 -36.72
CA GLY A 128 23.80 13.95 -36.95
C GLY A 128 23.82 15.09 -35.94
N THR A 129 24.54 16.15 -36.27
CA THR A 129 24.63 17.35 -35.44
C THR A 129 23.49 18.32 -35.75
N TYR A 130 22.69 18.61 -34.73
CA TYR A 130 21.64 19.62 -34.74
C TYR A 130 22.19 20.93 -34.15
N THR A 131 22.20 22.00 -34.94
CA THR A 131 22.74 23.29 -34.54
C THR A 131 21.63 24.19 -34.04
N PHE A 132 21.72 24.59 -32.77
CA PHE A 132 20.81 25.51 -32.13
C PHE A 132 21.38 26.93 -32.11
N THR A 133 20.51 27.92 -32.24
CA THR A 133 20.79 29.31 -31.86
C THR A 133 19.79 29.75 -30.80
N VAL A 134 20.27 30.04 -29.60
CA VAL A 134 19.44 30.40 -28.43
C VAL A 134 20.04 31.62 -27.75
N ASN A 135 19.26 32.71 -27.65
CA ASN A 135 19.68 33.93 -26.97
C ASN A 135 21.08 34.44 -27.41
N GLY A 136 21.38 34.37 -28.71
CA GLY A 136 22.65 34.78 -29.30
C GLY A 136 23.80 33.75 -29.19
N ALA A 137 23.61 32.63 -28.50
CA ALA A 137 24.56 31.52 -28.46
C ALA A 137 24.27 30.51 -29.57
N THR A 138 25.31 30.06 -30.30
CA THR A 138 25.19 29.01 -31.32
C THR A 138 26.06 27.80 -30.98
N PHE A 139 25.48 26.61 -30.96
CA PHE A 139 26.17 25.36 -30.62
C PHE A 139 25.49 24.15 -31.29
N GLY A 140 26.25 23.08 -31.52
CA GLY A 140 25.74 21.84 -32.11
C GLY A 140 25.56 20.74 -31.07
N LEU A 141 24.45 19.98 -31.13
CA LEU A 141 24.16 18.79 -30.34
C LEU A 141 24.13 17.55 -31.24
N ASN A 142 24.94 16.54 -30.94
CA ASN A 142 25.14 15.38 -31.80
C ASN A 142 24.19 14.23 -31.41
N LEU A 143 23.13 14.03 -32.19
CA LEU A 143 22.19 12.92 -32.03
C LEU A 143 22.56 11.78 -32.98
N MET A 144 23.47 10.91 -32.53
CA MET A 144 24.02 9.79 -33.30
C MET A 144 24.00 8.49 -32.48
N GLY A 145 23.97 7.34 -33.15
CA GLY A 145 24.12 6.02 -32.54
C GLY A 145 22.83 5.20 -32.39
N TYR A 146 21.66 5.84 -32.46
CA TYR A 146 20.34 5.16 -32.42
C TYR A 146 20.18 4.17 -31.25
N LEU A 147 20.46 4.64 -30.04
CA LEU A 147 20.64 3.79 -28.86
C LEU A 147 19.34 3.57 -28.08
N PHE A 148 18.38 2.87 -28.68
CA PHE A 148 17.18 2.41 -27.99
C PHE A 148 17.37 1.00 -27.40
N PRO A 149 16.81 0.69 -26.20
CA PRO A 149 16.71 -0.68 -25.73
C PRO A 149 16.08 -1.61 -26.78
N SER A 150 16.72 -2.75 -27.05
CA SER A 150 16.22 -3.78 -27.96
C SER A 150 16.37 -5.17 -27.32
N PRO A 151 15.29 -5.99 -27.23
CA PRO A 151 13.91 -5.69 -27.65
C PRO A 151 13.27 -4.55 -26.83
N PRO A 152 12.09 -4.01 -27.22
CA PRO A 152 11.38 -3.02 -26.44
C PRO A 152 11.28 -3.46 -24.97
N PRO A 153 11.48 -2.55 -24.01
CA PRO A 153 11.45 -2.90 -22.60
C PRO A 153 10.13 -3.54 -22.20
N THR A 154 10.19 -4.51 -21.29
CA THR A 154 9.00 -5.10 -20.66
C THR A 154 9.01 -4.81 -19.17
N MET A 155 7.85 -4.98 -18.55
CA MET A 155 7.68 -5.01 -17.11
C MET A 155 7.16 -6.38 -16.71
N THR A 156 7.79 -6.94 -15.66
CA THR A 156 7.29 -8.09 -14.93
C THR A 156 6.55 -7.57 -13.70
N LEU A 157 5.28 -7.93 -13.59
CA LEU A 157 4.41 -7.56 -12.48
C LEU A 157 4.09 -8.82 -11.66
N THR A 158 3.99 -8.68 -10.33
CA THR A 158 3.59 -9.74 -9.42
C THR A 158 2.39 -9.32 -8.57
N GLY A 159 1.55 -10.27 -8.15
CA GLY A 159 0.35 -9.99 -7.34
C GLY A 159 -0.96 -9.98 -8.15
N GLY A 160 -0.89 -10.39 -9.43
CA GLY A 160 -2.05 -10.48 -10.31
C GLY A 160 -1.81 -11.37 -11.53
N SER A 161 -2.68 -11.22 -12.53
CA SER A 161 -2.62 -11.96 -13.79
C SER A 161 -3.02 -11.08 -14.98
N TRP A 162 -2.52 -11.41 -16.17
CA TRP A 162 -2.91 -10.73 -17.41
C TRP A 162 -4.28 -11.19 -17.89
N SER A 163 -5.18 -10.26 -18.18
CA SER A 163 -6.50 -10.53 -18.74
C SER A 163 -6.94 -9.38 -19.64
N ASN A 164 -7.32 -9.69 -20.89
CA ASN A 164 -7.81 -8.73 -21.88
C ASN A 164 -6.93 -7.47 -22.05
N GLY A 165 -5.60 -7.66 -22.14
CA GLY A 165 -4.65 -6.56 -22.35
C GLY A 165 -4.32 -5.75 -21.09
N ARG A 166 -4.86 -6.11 -19.92
CA ARG A 166 -4.62 -5.45 -18.64
C ARG A 166 -4.00 -6.43 -17.63
N TYR A 167 -3.28 -5.91 -16.65
CA TYR A 167 -2.80 -6.67 -15.51
C TYR A 167 -3.77 -6.50 -14.33
N VAL A 168 -4.54 -7.53 -14.00
CA VAL A 168 -5.59 -7.49 -12.97
C VAL A 168 -5.01 -7.92 -11.63
N ILE A 169 -5.17 -7.09 -10.60
CA ILE A 169 -4.63 -7.30 -9.24
C ILE A 169 -5.73 -7.21 -8.19
N ASP A 170 -5.54 -7.92 -7.08
CA ASP A 170 -6.30 -7.71 -5.85
C ASP A 170 -5.66 -6.55 -5.07
N PRO A 171 -6.38 -5.42 -4.84
CA PRO A 171 -5.80 -4.26 -4.18
C PRO A 171 -5.42 -4.54 -2.72
N SER A 172 -5.89 -5.63 -2.12
CA SER A 172 -5.47 -6.06 -0.78
C SER A 172 -4.11 -6.76 -0.75
N GLN A 173 -3.49 -7.00 -1.90
CA GLN A 173 -2.16 -7.60 -2.03
C GLN A 173 -1.14 -6.55 -2.53
N PRO A 174 0.15 -6.68 -2.18
CA PRO A 174 1.17 -5.79 -2.71
C PRO A 174 1.40 -6.09 -4.20
N LEU A 175 1.64 -5.04 -4.99
CA LEU A 175 2.05 -5.15 -6.39
C LEU A 175 3.53 -4.82 -6.48
N THR A 176 4.34 -5.70 -7.05
CA THR A 176 5.74 -5.38 -7.40
C THR A 176 5.89 -5.30 -8.90
N VAL A 177 6.58 -4.26 -9.37
CA VAL A 177 6.86 -4.01 -10.78
C VAL A 177 8.37 -3.97 -10.96
N THR A 178 8.88 -4.76 -11.90
CA THR A 178 10.30 -4.78 -12.25
C THR A 178 10.47 -4.68 -13.76
N THR A 179 11.35 -3.82 -14.24
CA THR A 179 11.63 -3.73 -15.68
C THR A 179 12.52 -4.88 -16.17
N SER A 180 12.47 -5.15 -17.47
CA SER A 180 13.57 -5.82 -18.16
C SER A 180 14.86 -5.02 -18.06
N ALA A 181 15.99 -5.69 -18.30
CA ALA A 181 17.29 -5.04 -18.34
C ALA A 181 17.39 -4.07 -19.53
N PHE A 182 17.98 -2.91 -19.28
CA PHE A 182 18.40 -1.98 -20.33
C PHE A 182 19.85 -2.28 -20.73
N ASN A 183 20.03 -3.00 -21.84
CA ASN A 183 21.33 -3.48 -22.29
C ASN A 183 22.39 -2.39 -22.57
N GLY A 184 21.97 -1.14 -22.81
CA GLY A 184 22.86 0.01 -23.02
C GLY A 184 23.14 0.83 -21.75
N TYR A 185 22.57 0.46 -20.60
CA TYR A 185 22.69 1.22 -19.37
C TYR A 185 24.12 1.20 -18.81
N GLY A 186 24.63 2.38 -18.46
CA GLY A 186 26.00 2.57 -17.99
C GLY A 186 27.02 2.79 -19.10
N THR A 187 26.58 2.83 -20.36
CA THR A 187 27.45 3.30 -21.46
C THR A 187 27.62 4.81 -21.42
N HIS A 188 26.64 5.53 -20.88
CA HIS A 188 26.72 6.96 -20.56
C HIS A 188 26.37 7.16 -19.08
N ALA A 189 27.04 8.11 -18.42
CA ALA A 189 26.84 8.40 -16.99
C ALA A 189 25.40 8.84 -16.64
N GLU A 190 24.67 9.30 -17.65
CA GLU A 190 23.33 9.88 -17.55
C GLU A 190 22.24 8.93 -18.06
N ASP A 191 22.60 7.67 -18.40
CA ASP A 191 21.60 6.66 -18.70
C ASP A 191 20.64 6.54 -17.52
N VAL A 192 19.33 6.61 -17.79
CA VAL A 192 18.30 6.74 -16.76
C VAL A 192 17.21 5.70 -16.93
N ILE A 193 16.76 5.14 -15.81
CA ILE A 193 15.54 4.32 -15.74
C ILE A 193 14.57 5.00 -14.79
N CYS A 194 13.33 5.15 -15.27
CA CYS A 194 12.27 5.83 -14.56
C CYS A 194 11.05 4.93 -14.48
N MET A 195 10.42 4.82 -13.31
CA MET A 195 9.20 4.03 -13.17
C MET A 195 8.20 4.69 -12.24
N ALA A 196 6.93 4.63 -12.61
CA ALA A 196 5.86 5.15 -11.77
C ALA A 196 4.58 4.32 -11.90
N ILE A 197 3.78 4.30 -10.84
CA ILE A 197 2.36 3.95 -10.95
C ILE A 197 1.51 5.21 -10.82
N ILE A 198 0.50 5.29 -11.67
CA ILE A 198 -0.25 6.49 -11.95
C ILE A 198 -1.75 6.18 -11.81
N GLY A 199 -2.48 6.98 -11.03
CA GLY A 199 -3.93 6.81 -10.80
C GLY A 199 -4.81 7.19 -11.98
N GLY A 200 -6.04 6.66 -12.03
CA GLY A 200 -6.99 6.87 -13.13
C GLY A 200 -7.46 8.32 -13.40
N ALA A 201 -7.09 9.29 -12.54
CA ALA A 201 -7.31 10.72 -12.75
C ALA A 201 -6.00 11.53 -12.89
N PHE A 202 -4.85 10.86 -12.88
CA PHE A 202 -3.57 11.53 -13.00
C PHE A 202 -3.35 11.96 -14.44
N LYS A 203 -3.13 13.25 -14.61
CA LYS A 203 -2.48 13.81 -15.78
C LYS A 203 -0.98 13.76 -15.52
N LEU A 204 -0.19 13.31 -16.49
CA LEU A 204 1.27 13.48 -16.44
C LEU A 204 1.55 14.94 -16.04
N PRO A 205 2.42 15.20 -15.05
CA PRO A 205 2.56 16.53 -14.47
C PRO A 205 3.19 17.57 -15.40
N PHE A 206 3.39 17.27 -16.69
CA PHE A 206 4.03 18.18 -17.64
C PHE A 206 3.04 18.70 -18.69
N GLU A 207 2.36 19.79 -18.32
CA GLU A 207 2.38 21.00 -19.16
C GLU A 207 3.38 22.02 -18.59
N GLU A 208 4.32 21.73 -17.65
CA GLU A 208 5.31 22.75 -17.22
C GLU A 208 6.60 22.20 -16.57
N ILE A 209 7.67 23.02 -16.67
CA ILE A 209 9.13 22.85 -16.58
C ILE A 209 9.75 22.18 -15.32
N GLU A 210 10.69 21.25 -15.54
CA GLU A 210 12.10 21.26 -15.06
C GLU A 210 12.91 20.19 -15.82
N PRO A 211 14.21 20.37 -16.10
CA PRO A 211 14.89 19.66 -17.17
C PRO A 211 15.16 18.18 -16.79
N HIS A 212 14.51 17.25 -17.49
CA HIS A 212 14.86 15.82 -17.56
C HIS A 212 14.78 14.99 -16.27
N GLY A 213 14.08 15.46 -15.24
CA GLY A 213 13.99 14.73 -13.97
C GLY A 213 12.82 13.76 -13.92
N CYS A 214 13.08 12.48 -13.64
CA CYS A 214 12.06 11.57 -13.13
C CYS A 214 11.88 11.72 -11.61
N GLY A 215 12.13 12.91 -11.05
CA GLY A 215 12.04 13.16 -9.61
C GLY A 215 10.63 12.96 -9.03
N TRP A 216 9.61 12.94 -9.87
CA TRP A 216 8.22 12.61 -9.54
C TRP A 216 7.95 11.09 -9.51
N ALA A 217 8.83 10.28 -10.09
CA ALA A 217 8.61 8.87 -10.31
C ALA A 217 8.98 8.04 -9.06
N ASN A 218 8.35 6.88 -8.90
CA ASN A 218 8.66 5.95 -7.81
C ASN A 218 10.10 5.42 -7.89
N VAL A 219 10.62 5.26 -9.12
CA VAL A 219 12.02 4.94 -9.41
C VAL A 219 12.58 6.04 -10.29
N HIS A 220 13.72 6.59 -9.87
CA HIS A 220 14.54 7.51 -10.64
C HIS A 220 16.00 7.13 -10.41
N GLN A 221 16.61 6.46 -11.39
CA GLN A 221 17.99 5.99 -11.26
C GLN A 221 18.85 6.42 -12.44
N PHE A 222 20.00 7.02 -12.15
CA PHE A 222 21.06 7.30 -13.12
C PHE A 222 22.19 6.29 -13.01
N ALA A 223 22.77 5.89 -14.14
CA ALA A 223 23.84 4.90 -14.16
C ALA A 223 25.08 5.33 -13.39
N SER A 224 25.34 6.64 -13.32
CA SER A 224 26.38 7.24 -12.47
C SER A 224 26.21 6.99 -10.97
N SER A 225 24.98 6.75 -10.52
CA SER A 225 24.63 6.58 -9.11
C SER A 225 24.23 5.15 -8.74
N ASN A 226 23.73 4.38 -9.71
CA ASN A 226 23.27 3.01 -9.53
C ASN A 226 23.67 2.18 -10.75
N PRO A 227 24.53 1.16 -10.62
CA PRO A 227 24.95 0.34 -11.76
C PRO A 227 23.90 -0.69 -12.21
N SER A 228 22.79 -0.85 -11.49
CA SER A 228 21.71 -1.79 -11.84
C SER A 228 21.00 -1.36 -13.13
N ASN A 229 21.08 -2.19 -14.16
CA ASN A 229 20.41 -1.96 -15.44
C ASN A 229 18.92 -2.36 -15.45
N THR A 230 18.34 -2.65 -14.28
CA THR A 230 16.90 -2.87 -14.05
C THR A 230 16.39 -1.93 -12.98
N GLY A 231 15.12 -1.52 -13.08
CA GLY A 231 14.40 -0.79 -12.03
C GLY A 231 13.33 -1.66 -11.37
N SER A 232 13.05 -1.44 -10.09
CA SER A 232 11.98 -2.12 -9.37
C SER A 232 11.35 -1.23 -8.30
N PHE A 233 10.03 -1.31 -8.13
CA PHE A 233 9.32 -0.75 -6.99
C PHE A 233 8.15 -1.62 -6.57
N SER A 234 7.75 -1.50 -5.30
CA SER A 234 6.56 -2.17 -4.76
C SER A 234 5.53 -1.14 -4.32
N VAL A 235 4.29 -1.38 -4.73
CA VAL A 235 3.10 -0.70 -4.24
C VAL A 235 2.59 -1.47 -3.02
N PRO A 236 2.54 -0.86 -1.83
CA PRO A 236 2.01 -1.52 -0.65
C PRO A 236 0.57 -1.95 -0.87
N ALA A 237 0.23 -3.11 -0.30
CA ALA A 237 -1.13 -3.60 -0.26
C ALA A 237 -2.08 -2.54 0.33
N GLY A 238 -3.28 -2.37 -0.23
CA GLY A 238 -4.29 -1.40 0.21
C GLY A 238 -4.13 -0.01 -0.40
N THR A 239 -3.04 0.26 -1.14
CA THR A 239 -2.80 1.56 -1.79
C THR A 239 -3.75 1.80 -2.97
N LEU A 240 -4.05 0.75 -3.74
CA LEU A 240 -4.89 0.84 -4.93
C LEU A 240 -6.36 0.63 -4.56
N GLN A 241 -7.26 1.35 -5.23
CA GLN A 241 -8.69 1.31 -4.97
C GLN A 241 -9.38 0.30 -5.88
N SER A 242 -10.20 -0.58 -5.30
CA SER A 242 -10.99 -1.54 -6.08
C SER A 242 -11.90 -0.82 -7.09
N GLY A 243 -11.98 -1.39 -8.30
CA GLY A 243 -12.77 -0.90 -9.42
C GLY A 243 -12.07 0.18 -10.25
N GLN A 244 -10.84 0.58 -9.90
CA GLN A 244 -10.08 1.59 -10.62
C GLN A 244 -9.03 0.96 -11.55
N GLU A 245 -8.70 1.69 -12.61
CA GLU A 245 -7.55 1.42 -13.48
C GLU A 245 -6.42 2.41 -13.18
N TYR A 246 -5.21 1.90 -13.28
CA TYR A 246 -3.95 2.58 -13.05
C TYR A 246 -3.05 2.35 -14.24
N ILE A 247 -2.13 3.28 -14.50
CA ILE A 247 -1.10 3.13 -15.52
C ILE A 247 0.23 2.95 -14.81
N VAL A 248 0.95 1.89 -15.16
CA VAL A 248 2.35 1.72 -14.80
C VAL A 248 3.19 2.18 -15.99
N PHE A 249 4.10 3.11 -15.72
CA PHE A 249 5.04 3.68 -16.67
C PHE A 249 6.44 3.16 -16.37
N ALA A 250 7.17 2.76 -17.41
CA ALA A 250 8.61 2.57 -17.36
C ALA A 250 9.28 3.31 -18.53
N GLY A 251 10.15 4.26 -18.20
CA GLY A 251 10.93 5.06 -19.14
C GLY A 251 12.41 4.72 -19.07
N PHE A 252 13.07 4.78 -20.23
CA PHE A 252 14.49 4.56 -20.40
C PHE A 252 15.02 5.70 -21.26
N ALA A 253 16.07 6.39 -20.81
CA ALA A 253 16.73 7.37 -21.66
C ALA A 253 18.24 7.21 -21.64
N THR A 254 18.86 7.59 -22.75
CA THR A 254 20.31 7.69 -22.90
C THR A 254 20.66 9.01 -23.57
N TYR A 255 21.65 9.71 -23.01
CA TYR A 255 22.11 11.00 -23.52
C TYR A 255 23.49 10.83 -24.14
N VAL A 256 23.53 10.92 -25.47
CA VAL A 256 24.71 10.64 -26.30
C VAL A 256 25.62 11.85 -26.49
N ASP A 257 25.12 13.05 -26.20
CA ASP A 257 25.89 14.29 -26.15
C ASP A 257 25.31 15.15 -25.03
N LYS A 258 26.15 15.51 -24.05
CA LYS A 258 25.79 16.38 -22.93
C LYS A 258 26.87 17.43 -22.75
N LYS A 259 26.49 18.70 -22.66
CA LYS A 259 27.43 19.81 -22.45
C LYS A 259 26.78 21.03 -21.81
N THR A 260 27.63 21.97 -21.41
CA THR A 260 27.26 23.31 -20.95
C THR A 260 27.75 24.36 -21.95
N HIS A 261 27.17 25.56 -21.93
CA HIS A 261 27.64 26.65 -22.79
C HIS A 261 27.85 27.95 -21.99
N PRO A 262 28.99 28.67 -22.14
CA PRO A 262 29.31 29.86 -21.34
C PRO A 262 28.27 31.00 -21.45
N MET A 263 27.64 31.16 -22.61
CA MET A 263 26.58 32.16 -22.84
C MET A 263 25.19 31.74 -22.34
N LEU A 264 25.04 30.48 -21.89
CA LEU A 264 23.82 29.95 -21.28
C LEU A 264 24.18 29.36 -19.91
N PRO A 265 24.57 30.21 -18.93
CA PRO A 265 25.06 29.75 -17.66
C PRO A 265 24.00 28.97 -16.90
N GLY A 266 24.37 27.77 -16.41
CA GLY A 266 23.46 26.86 -15.71
C GLY A 266 22.59 26.00 -16.63
N ALA A 267 22.62 26.22 -17.96
CA ALA A 267 21.87 25.39 -18.89
C ALA A 267 22.57 24.05 -19.15
N THR A 268 21.77 22.97 -19.18
CA THR A 268 22.20 21.65 -19.62
C THR A 268 21.76 21.41 -21.06
N LEU A 269 22.70 21.12 -21.95
CA LEU A 269 22.43 20.92 -23.39
C LEU A 269 22.59 19.44 -23.70
N VAL A 270 21.55 18.79 -24.21
CA VAL A 270 21.53 17.33 -24.39
C VAL A 270 20.99 16.88 -25.74
N ALA A 271 21.61 15.81 -26.29
CA ALA A 271 21.04 14.98 -27.34
C ALA A 271 20.77 13.59 -26.79
N GLY A 272 19.59 13.02 -27.02
CA GLY A 272 19.25 11.72 -26.44
C GLY A 272 18.13 10.94 -27.12
N TYR A 273 17.99 9.70 -26.66
CA TYR A 273 16.97 8.75 -27.09
C TYR A 273 16.14 8.32 -25.89
N GLU A 274 14.82 8.33 -26.01
CA GLU A 274 13.87 8.00 -24.93
C GLU A 274 12.93 6.88 -25.37
N VAL A 275 12.73 5.85 -24.55
CA VAL A 275 11.72 4.80 -24.77
C VAL A 275 10.84 4.69 -23.53
N SER A 276 9.53 4.63 -23.75
CA SER A 276 8.55 4.43 -22.69
C SER A 276 7.69 3.20 -22.97
N THR A 277 7.40 2.43 -21.93
CA THR A 277 6.46 1.30 -21.95
C THR A 277 5.39 1.50 -20.89
N PHE A 278 4.13 1.35 -21.30
CA PHE A 278 2.96 1.52 -20.45
C PHE A 278 2.24 0.18 -20.23
N VAL A 279 1.77 -0.05 -19.01
CA VAL A 279 0.91 -1.19 -18.63
C VAL A 279 -0.31 -0.68 -17.88
N THR A 280 -1.50 -1.10 -18.31
CA THR A 280 -2.73 -0.85 -17.55
C THR A 280 -2.89 -1.88 -16.45
N VAL A 281 -2.91 -1.43 -15.19
CA VAL A 281 -3.21 -2.25 -14.01
C VAL A 281 -4.65 -2.01 -13.59
N LYS A 282 -5.45 -3.06 -13.44
CA LYS A 282 -6.83 -2.98 -12.96
C LYS A 282 -6.92 -3.55 -11.55
N ALA A 283 -7.29 -2.71 -10.58
CA ALA A 283 -7.48 -3.14 -9.20
C ALA A 283 -8.91 -3.63 -8.99
N GLU A 284 -9.11 -4.87 -8.57
CA GLU A 284 -10.44 -5.46 -8.31
C GLU A 284 -10.50 -6.14 -6.94
N SER A 285 -11.50 -5.77 -6.13
CA SER A 285 -11.73 -6.31 -4.78
C SER A 285 -11.63 -7.82 -4.73
N SER A 286 -11.12 -8.31 -3.60
CA SER A 286 -11.01 -9.73 -3.29
C SER A 286 -12.35 -10.50 -3.34
N VAL A 287 -13.49 -9.80 -3.29
CA VAL A 287 -14.82 -10.42 -3.18
C VAL A 287 -15.52 -10.49 -4.53
N PHE A 288 -16.01 -11.68 -4.89
CA PHE A 288 -16.67 -11.95 -6.16
C PHE A 288 -18.16 -11.55 -6.16
N PRO A 289 -18.76 -11.16 -7.30
CA PRO A 289 -20.17 -10.78 -7.37
C PRO A 289 -21.08 -11.99 -7.09
N MET A 290 -22.08 -11.80 -6.22
CA MET A 290 -23.04 -12.83 -5.85
C MET A 290 -24.44 -12.24 -5.60
N THR A 291 -25.46 -12.90 -6.14
CA THR A 291 -26.89 -12.63 -5.89
C THR A 291 -27.52 -13.84 -5.21
N VAL A 292 -28.24 -13.63 -4.12
CA VAL A 292 -28.90 -14.69 -3.34
C VAL A 292 -30.41 -14.59 -3.48
N THR A 293 -31.07 -15.72 -3.75
CA THR A 293 -32.53 -15.84 -3.80
C THR A 293 -33.02 -17.00 -2.94
N GLY A 294 -34.29 -16.94 -2.51
CA GLY A 294 -34.95 -18.03 -1.79
C GLY A 294 -35.62 -17.61 -0.48
N THR A 295 -36.02 -18.60 0.31
CA THR A 295 -36.76 -18.46 1.57
C THR A 295 -36.02 -19.11 2.73
N THR A 296 -36.09 -18.48 3.91
CA THR A 296 -35.45 -18.99 5.14
C THR A 296 -36.47 -19.30 6.25
N GLY A 297 -37.77 -19.13 5.98
CA GLY A 297 -38.85 -19.36 6.92
C GLY A 297 -39.21 -20.83 7.11
N PRO A 298 -39.89 -21.20 8.21
CA PRO A 298 -40.35 -22.57 8.44
C PRO A 298 -41.43 -23.01 7.43
N PRO A 299 -41.59 -24.33 7.19
CA PRO A 299 -40.85 -25.43 7.84
C PRO A 299 -39.51 -25.76 7.18
N THR A 300 -39.26 -25.30 5.94
CA THR A 300 -38.06 -25.61 5.16
C THR A 300 -37.44 -24.37 4.55
N ALA A 301 -36.11 -24.33 4.49
CA ALA A 301 -35.36 -23.29 3.81
C ALA A 301 -34.93 -23.73 2.41
N ASN A 302 -34.96 -22.78 1.49
CA ASN A 302 -34.50 -22.92 0.11
C ASN A 302 -33.65 -21.69 -0.21
N LEU A 303 -32.37 -21.87 -0.52
CA LEU A 303 -31.45 -20.80 -0.83
C LEU A 303 -30.62 -21.16 -2.07
N ASN A 304 -30.61 -20.26 -3.05
CA ASN A 304 -29.76 -20.33 -4.22
C ASN A 304 -28.86 -19.09 -4.27
N ALA A 305 -27.61 -19.28 -4.67
CA ALA A 305 -26.66 -18.20 -4.90
C ALA A 305 -26.18 -18.26 -6.36
N THR A 306 -26.36 -17.17 -7.10
CA THR A 306 -25.80 -16.98 -8.42
C THR A 306 -24.56 -16.11 -8.30
N PHE A 307 -23.42 -16.56 -8.79
CA PHE A 307 -22.14 -15.85 -8.67
C PHE A 307 -21.29 -15.95 -9.92
N SER A 308 -20.28 -15.10 -10.06
CA SER A 308 -19.28 -15.19 -11.12
C SER A 308 -17.89 -15.14 -10.49
N LEU A 309 -16.92 -15.91 -11.01
CA LEU A 309 -15.54 -15.78 -10.55
C LEU A 309 -14.98 -14.39 -10.85
N ARG A 310 -14.03 -13.95 -10.04
CA ARG A 310 -13.28 -12.72 -10.34
C ARG A 310 -12.52 -12.90 -11.66
N PRO A 311 -12.44 -11.88 -12.51
CA PRO A 311 -11.68 -11.92 -13.77
C PRO A 311 -10.29 -12.57 -13.68
N GLN A 312 -9.54 -12.33 -12.61
CA GLN A 312 -8.20 -12.90 -12.40
C GLN A 312 -8.19 -14.42 -12.12
N ASP A 313 -9.28 -15.00 -11.64
CA ASP A 313 -9.38 -16.43 -11.32
C ASP A 313 -10.04 -17.25 -12.44
N GLN A 314 -10.64 -16.57 -13.44
CA GLN A 314 -11.29 -17.23 -14.56
C GLN A 314 -10.27 -18.02 -15.40
N GLY A 315 -10.65 -19.23 -15.82
CA GLY A 315 -9.77 -20.09 -16.61
C GLY A 315 -8.64 -20.77 -15.81
N THR A 316 -8.62 -20.59 -14.48
CA THR A 316 -7.73 -21.33 -13.57
C THR A 316 -8.48 -22.46 -12.86
N PRO A 317 -7.80 -23.52 -12.39
CA PRO A 317 -8.43 -24.54 -11.55
C PRO A 317 -8.96 -23.91 -10.25
N GLN A 318 -10.26 -24.06 -9.99
CA GLN A 318 -10.92 -23.55 -8.79
C GLN A 318 -11.95 -24.56 -8.28
N ASN A 319 -12.09 -24.66 -6.97
CA ASN A 319 -13.12 -25.45 -6.32
C ASN A 319 -14.09 -24.52 -5.60
N VAL A 320 -15.40 -24.72 -5.79
CA VAL A 320 -16.45 -23.95 -5.12
C VAL A 320 -16.80 -24.65 -3.81
N TYR A 321 -16.90 -23.88 -2.73
CA TYR A 321 -17.25 -24.38 -1.41
C TYR A 321 -18.49 -23.68 -0.89
N LYS A 322 -19.43 -24.49 -0.39
CA LYS A 322 -20.55 -24.04 0.43
C LYS A 322 -20.39 -24.61 1.83
N PHE A 323 -20.49 -23.76 2.83
CA PHE A 323 -20.31 -24.13 4.22
C PHE A 323 -21.17 -23.20 5.09
N ALA A 324 -21.21 -23.48 6.39
CA ALA A 324 -21.91 -22.67 7.36
C ALA A 324 -21.07 -22.47 8.61
N VAL A 325 -21.34 -21.37 9.32
CA VAL A 325 -20.98 -21.23 10.72
C VAL A 325 -22.26 -21.43 11.52
N ALA A 326 -22.29 -22.47 12.35
CA ALA A 326 -23.52 -22.97 12.96
C ALA A 326 -23.39 -23.19 14.47
N PRO A 327 -24.47 -23.03 15.25
CA PRO A 327 -24.46 -23.39 16.66
C PRO A 327 -24.11 -24.87 16.81
N ILE A 328 -23.17 -25.21 17.70
CA ILE A 328 -22.72 -26.59 17.87
C ILE A 328 -23.89 -27.55 18.16
N THR A 329 -24.94 -27.04 18.80
CA THR A 329 -26.17 -27.78 19.16
C THR A 329 -27.04 -28.20 17.98
N VAL A 330 -26.85 -27.63 16.79
CA VAL A 330 -27.54 -28.03 15.56
C VAL A 330 -26.63 -28.78 14.58
N THR A 331 -25.42 -29.13 15.03
CA THR A 331 -24.42 -29.84 14.23
C THR A 331 -24.19 -31.25 14.76
N MET A 332 -23.87 -32.18 13.85
CA MET A 332 -23.27 -33.45 14.21
C MET A 332 -21.80 -33.26 14.61
N PRO A 333 -21.28 -34.07 15.56
CA PRO A 333 -19.88 -34.01 15.99
C PRO A 333 -18.90 -34.23 14.85
N LEU A 334 -17.74 -33.56 14.89
CA LEU A 334 -16.68 -33.69 13.90
C LEU A 334 -16.29 -35.15 13.66
N LEU A 335 -16.25 -35.56 12.40
CA LEU A 335 -15.68 -36.85 12.00
C LEU A 335 -14.16 -36.73 12.00
N LYS A 336 -13.59 -36.87 13.20
CA LYS A 336 -12.15 -36.70 13.44
C LYS A 336 -11.33 -37.70 12.60
N SER A 337 -10.41 -37.17 11.80
CA SER A 337 -9.37 -37.92 11.09
C SER A 337 -8.15 -38.23 11.96
N SER A 338 -8.01 -37.51 13.09
CA SER A 338 -7.00 -37.77 14.12
C SER A 338 -7.54 -37.40 15.52
N PRO A 339 -6.99 -37.98 16.61
CA PRO A 339 -7.45 -37.69 17.98
C PRO A 339 -7.43 -36.20 18.35
N ASP A 340 -6.43 -35.48 17.83
CA ASP A 340 -6.17 -34.06 18.15
C ASP A 340 -6.99 -33.08 17.28
N GLU A 341 -7.78 -33.58 16.33
CA GLU A 341 -8.61 -32.74 15.49
C GLU A 341 -9.79 -32.19 16.30
N GLU A 342 -9.84 -30.87 16.45
CA GLU A 342 -10.92 -30.17 17.17
C GLU A 342 -11.72 -29.26 16.23
N PRO A 343 -13.01 -29.02 16.51
CA PRO A 343 -13.83 -28.12 15.71
C PRO A 343 -13.28 -26.69 15.73
N LEU A 344 -13.25 -26.05 14.57
CA LEU A 344 -12.90 -24.64 14.46
C LEU A 344 -14.04 -23.77 15.02
N VAL A 345 -13.80 -23.10 16.15
CA VAL A 345 -14.77 -22.20 16.80
C VAL A 345 -14.61 -20.78 16.25
N LEU A 346 -15.69 -20.23 15.70
CA LEU A 346 -15.76 -18.96 14.97
C LEU A 346 -16.80 -17.99 15.56
N GLY A 347 -17.10 -18.14 16.85
CA GLY A 347 -18.15 -17.36 17.50
C GLY A 347 -18.78 -18.06 18.70
N TYR A 348 -19.65 -17.34 19.40
CA TYR A 348 -20.72 -17.92 20.21
C TYR A 348 -22.07 -17.44 19.71
N ALA A 349 -23.07 -18.31 19.75
CA ALA A 349 -24.40 -18.00 19.27
C ALA A 349 -25.03 -16.92 20.16
N LYS A 350 -25.64 -15.91 19.54
CA LYS A 350 -26.31 -14.79 20.23
C LYS A 350 -27.82 -14.88 20.00
N ALA A 351 -28.60 -14.36 20.95
CA ALA A 351 -30.04 -14.27 20.79
C ALA A 351 -30.39 -13.42 19.54
N SER A 352 -31.31 -13.91 18.72
CA SER A 352 -31.70 -13.24 17.47
C SER A 352 -32.41 -11.91 17.75
N ALA A 353 -31.96 -10.83 17.11
CA ALA A 353 -32.56 -9.49 17.24
C ALA A 353 -34.03 -9.45 16.77
N SER A 354 -34.41 -10.33 15.84
CA SER A 354 -35.78 -10.44 15.28
C SER A 354 -36.74 -11.27 16.12
N SER A 355 -36.27 -11.95 17.17
CA SER A 355 -37.11 -12.88 17.96
C SER A 355 -38.08 -12.19 18.92
N GLY A 356 -38.02 -10.85 19.06
CA GLY A 356 -38.79 -10.10 20.07
C GLY A 356 -38.43 -10.48 21.52
N PHE A 357 -37.49 -11.41 21.71
CA PHE A 357 -37.16 -12.03 22.97
C PHE A 357 -36.09 -11.19 23.68
N ARG A 358 -36.51 -10.10 24.34
CA ARG A 358 -35.66 -9.31 25.27
C ARG A 358 -35.43 -10.02 26.60
N LYS A 359 -35.20 -11.33 26.60
CA LYS A 359 -34.57 -12.00 27.73
C LYS A 359 -33.17 -12.40 27.27
N ARG A 360 -32.16 -11.76 27.87
CA ARG A 360 -30.79 -12.25 27.85
C ARG A 360 -30.87 -13.76 28.03
N ALA A 361 -30.42 -14.53 27.04
CA ALA A 361 -30.22 -15.97 27.23
C ALA A 361 -29.48 -16.13 28.57
N LYS A 362 -29.99 -17.00 29.45
CA LYS A 362 -29.37 -17.21 30.77
C LYS A 362 -27.87 -17.47 30.56
N ALA A 363 -27.06 -16.86 31.42
CA ALA A 363 -25.61 -16.74 31.30
C ALA A 363 -24.81 -18.07 31.41
N ASP A 364 -25.44 -19.24 31.35
CA ASP A 364 -24.84 -20.47 31.93
C ASP A 364 -24.39 -21.53 30.91
N ALA A 365 -24.48 -21.28 29.60
CA ALA A 365 -23.70 -22.04 28.61
C ALA A 365 -23.56 -21.25 27.30
N SER A 366 -22.40 -20.65 27.06
CA SER A 366 -22.06 -20.08 25.75
C SER A 366 -22.09 -21.21 24.71
N ILE A 367 -22.95 -21.12 23.69
CA ILE A 367 -23.07 -22.14 22.63
C ILE A 367 -22.05 -21.83 21.52
N PRO A 368 -20.98 -22.62 21.33
CA PRO A 368 -19.98 -22.35 20.30
C PRO A 368 -20.60 -22.33 18.91
N CYS A 369 -20.12 -21.42 18.07
CA CYS A 369 -20.35 -21.42 16.64
C CYS A 369 -19.18 -22.12 15.97
N VAL A 370 -19.45 -23.16 15.19
CA VAL A 370 -18.42 -24.01 14.58
C VAL A 370 -18.57 -24.03 13.07
N LEU A 371 -17.45 -24.25 12.38
CA LEU A 371 -17.45 -24.52 10.94
C LEU A 371 -18.19 -25.85 10.66
N ALA A 372 -19.17 -25.80 9.74
CA ALA A 372 -20.01 -26.93 9.41
C ALA A 372 -20.34 -26.97 7.91
N GLN A 373 -20.73 -28.16 7.42
CA GLN A 373 -21.18 -28.37 6.05
C GLN A 373 -22.45 -29.24 6.04
N LEU A 374 -23.36 -28.98 5.11
CA LEU A 374 -24.54 -29.83 4.92
C LEU A 374 -24.15 -31.19 4.35
N ASN A 375 -24.58 -32.26 5.00
CA ASN A 375 -24.46 -33.62 4.49
C ASN A 375 -25.62 -33.98 3.53
N GLY A 376 -25.55 -35.16 2.91
CA GLY A 376 -26.58 -35.64 1.98
C GLY A 376 -27.97 -35.86 2.60
N ALA A 377 -28.08 -35.91 3.93
CA ALA A 377 -29.33 -36.04 4.68
C ALA A 377 -29.94 -34.67 5.09
N GLY A 378 -29.33 -33.55 4.69
CA GLY A 378 -29.78 -32.21 5.06
C GLY A 378 -29.37 -31.77 6.48
N GLN A 379 -28.46 -32.48 7.13
CA GLN A 379 -27.99 -32.17 8.48
C GLN A 379 -26.63 -31.48 8.42
N LEU A 380 -26.36 -30.57 9.36
CA LEU A 380 -25.05 -29.92 9.46
C LEU A 380 -24.06 -30.84 10.16
N GLN A 381 -22.94 -31.09 9.50
CA GLN A 381 -21.81 -31.85 10.01
C GLN A 381 -20.67 -30.88 10.34
N GLN A 382 -20.10 -30.93 11.54
CA GLN A 382 -18.88 -30.18 11.85
C GLN A 382 -17.75 -30.61 10.91
N VAL A 383 -16.96 -29.63 10.45
CA VAL A 383 -15.82 -29.84 9.56
C VAL A 383 -14.63 -28.97 9.98
N SER A 384 -13.43 -29.43 9.65
CA SER A 384 -12.18 -28.67 9.72
C SER A 384 -11.77 -28.18 8.33
N ALA A 385 -10.65 -27.46 8.26
CA ALA A 385 -10.05 -27.14 6.97
C ALA A 385 -9.69 -28.41 6.16
N SER A 386 -9.25 -29.48 6.81
CA SER A 386 -8.89 -30.73 6.12
C SER A 386 -10.11 -31.56 5.71
N SER A 387 -11.22 -31.49 6.45
CA SER A 387 -12.40 -32.32 6.17
C SER A 387 -13.44 -31.64 5.28
N LEU A 388 -13.31 -30.34 5.04
CA LEU A 388 -14.26 -29.56 4.22
C LEU A 388 -14.19 -29.97 2.74
N GLN A 389 -15.34 -30.34 2.17
CA GLN A 389 -15.43 -30.83 0.80
C GLN A 389 -15.84 -29.74 -0.18
N ALA A 390 -15.28 -29.79 -1.40
CA ALA A 390 -15.70 -28.96 -2.51
C ALA A 390 -17.09 -29.38 -3.01
N PHE A 391 -17.95 -28.41 -3.31
CA PHE A 391 -19.23 -28.64 -3.97
C PHE A 391 -19.05 -28.89 -5.48
N VAL A 392 -18.18 -28.10 -6.12
CA VAL A 392 -17.80 -28.24 -7.53
C VAL A 392 -16.28 -28.13 -7.62
N THR A 393 -15.65 -28.98 -8.43
CA THR A 393 -14.21 -28.95 -8.72
C THR A 393 -13.99 -28.81 -10.22
N GLY A 394 -13.14 -27.89 -10.67
CA GLY A 394 -12.76 -27.82 -12.09
C GLY A 394 -12.16 -26.48 -12.53
N VAL A 395 -11.94 -26.33 -13.85
CA VAL A 395 -11.60 -25.03 -14.44
C VAL A 395 -12.92 -24.30 -14.72
N LEU A 396 -13.20 -23.26 -13.95
CA LEU A 396 -14.45 -22.51 -14.08
C LEU A 396 -14.24 -21.32 -15.02
N GLY A 397 -15.14 -21.18 -16.00
CA GLY A 397 -15.09 -20.10 -16.99
C GLY A 397 -15.69 -18.80 -16.49
N SER A 398 -15.89 -17.85 -17.41
CA SER A 398 -16.49 -16.53 -17.15
C SER A 398 -18.01 -16.55 -16.94
N ALA A 399 -18.67 -17.68 -17.18
CA ALA A 399 -20.11 -17.82 -17.03
C ALA A 399 -20.53 -17.80 -15.55
N SER A 400 -21.62 -17.09 -15.25
CA SER A 400 -22.23 -17.11 -13.93
C SER A 400 -22.69 -18.52 -13.57
N GLN A 401 -22.38 -18.94 -12.34
CA GLN A 401 -22.78 -20.22 -11.79
C GLN A 401 -23.93 -20.02 -10.80
N SER A 402 -24.92 -20.91 -10.84
CA SER A 402 -25.99 -20.97 -9.85
C SER A 402 -25.78 -22.20 -8.96
N VAL A 403 -25.69 -21.97 -7.66
CA VAL A 403 -25.45 -23.01 -6.66
C VAL A 403 -26.61 -23.06 -5.69
N SER A 404 -27.19 -24.25 -5.53
CA SER A 404 -28.14 -24.51 -4.44
C SER A 404 -27.38 -24.67 -3.13
N ILE A 405 -27.55 -23.67 -2.26
CA ILE A 405 -26.92 -23.61 -0.94
C ILE A 405 -27.70 -24.49 0.02
N VAL A 406 -29.02 -24.34 0.04
CA VAL A 406 -29.96 -25.12 0.82
C VAL A 406 -31.15 -25.47 -0.07
N ASN A 407 -31.57 -26.74 -0.12
CA ASN A 407 -32.71 -27.17 -0.93
C ASN A 407 -33.66 -28.03 -0.09
N ASN A 408 -34.84 -27.50 0.21
CA ASN A 408 -35.88 -28.16 1.00
C ASN A 408 -35.37 -28.76 2.33
N VAL A 409 -34.47 -28.05 3.02
CA VAL A 409 -33.91 -28.52 4.30
C VAL A 409 -34.75 -27.99 5.45
N ALA A 410 -35.08 -28.85 6.41
CA ALA A 410 -35.87 -28.47 7.57
C ALA A 410 -35.15 -27.38 8.39
N THR A 411 -35.82 -26.25 8.64
CA THR A 411 -35.22 -25.16 9.42
C THR A 411 -34.89 -25.57 10.85
N ALA A 412 -35.55 -26.60 11.38
CA ALA A 412 -35.23 -27.21 12.67
C ALA A 412 -33.82 -27.84 12.73
N GLN A 413 -33.25 -28.25 11.60
CA GLN A 413 -31.92 -28.88 11.53
C GLN A 413 -30.79 -27.87 11.32
N ILE A 414 -31.10 -26.66 10.84
CA ILE A 414 -30.10 -25.68 10.39
C ILE A 414 -30.33 -24.27 10.95
N GLY A 415 -31.34 -24.10 11.79
CA GLY A 415 -31.71 -22.82 12.38
C GLY A 415 -30.54 -22.22 13.15
N GLY A 416 -30.29 -20.92 12.93
CA GLY A 416 -29.20 -20.20 13.55
C GLY A 416 -27.89 -20.25 12.79
N ALA A 417 -27.76 -21.10 11.77
CA ALA A 417 -26.56 -21.17 10.96
C ALA A 417 -26.49 -20.02 9.94
N THR A 418 -25.30 -19.44 9.77
CA THR A 418 -25.00 -18.51 8.66
C THR A 418 -24.26 -19.26 7.57
N PHE A 419 -24.84 -19.31 6.37
CA PHE A 419 -24.25 -19.97 5.21
C PHE A 419 -23.35 -19.02 4.44
N TYR A 420 -22.27 -19.57 3.90
CA TYR A 420 -21.26 -18.88 3.10
C TYR A 420 -21.04 -19.60 1.78
N LEU A 421 -20.65 -18.83 0.77
CA LEU A 421 -20.13 -19.32 -0.49
C LEU A 421 -18.72 -18.77 -0.68
N SER A 422 -17.83 -19.60 -1.18
CA SER A 422 -16.48 -19.19 -1.55
C SER A 422 -15.89 -20.12 -2.61
N TYR A 423 -14.70 -19.81 -3.10
CA TYR A 423 -13.93 -20.70 -3.96
C TYR A 423 -12.43 -20.58 -3.71
N GLY A 424 -11.69 -21.62 -4.10
CA GLY A 424 -10.23 -21.67 -4.04
C GLY A 424 -9.71 -23.00 -4.57
N THR A 425 -8.39 -23.13 -4.74
CA THR A 425 -7.75 -24.38 -5.20
C THR A 425 -7.75 -25.49 -4.15
N SER A 426 -7.93 -25.13 -2.87
CA SER A 426 -8.00 -26.06 -1.74
C SER A 426 -8.93 -25.53 -0.65
N PRO A 427 -9.40 -26.39 0.27
CA PRO A 427 -10.22 -25.94 1.40
C PRO A 427 -9.50 -24.92 2.29
N GLN A 428 -8.19 -25.13 2.52
CA GLN A 428 -7.36 -24.20 3.27
C GLN A 428 -7.32 -22.84 2.57
N GLN A 429 -7.00 -22.79 1.27
CA GLN A 429 -6.96 -21.51 0.55
C GLN A 429 -8.32 -20.82 0.59
N MET A 430 -9.42 -21.57 0.46
CA MET A 430 -10.77 -21.00 0.52
C MET A 430 -11.08 -20.34 1.88
N LEU A 431 -10.63 -20.94 2.99
CA LEU A 431 -10.81 -20.36 4.32
C LEU A 431 -9.94 -19.11 4.56
N THR A 432 -8.89 -18.91 3.77
CA THR A 432 -7.82 -17.94 4.05
C THR A 432 -7.67 -16.86 2.98
N ALA A 433 -8.31 -17.03 1.81
CA ALA A 433 -8.22 -16.11 0.69
C ALA A 433 -8.95 -14.77 0.95
N GLY A 434 -9.84 -14.72 1.96
CA GLY A 434 -10.62 -13.53 2.27
C GLY A 434 -11.71 -13.21 1.25
N ASN A 435 -12.07 -14.19 0.41
CA ASN A 435 -13.10 -14.07 -0.63
C ASN A 435 -14.44 -14.71 -0.23
N ASN A 436 -14.61 -15.12 1.03
CA ASN A 436 -15.85 -15.75 1.52
C ASN A 436 -16.99 -14.72 1.57
N GLN A 437 -18.10 -15.05 0.91
CA GLN A 437 -19.30 -14.23 0.86
C GLN A 437 -20.40 -14.83 1.74
N PRO A 438 -20.97 -14.08 2.71
CA PRO A 438 -22.14 -14.55 3.44
C PRO A 438 -23.35 -14.63 2.50
N VAL A 439 -24.00 -15.78 2.48
CA VAL A 439 -25.24 -16.02 1.73
C VAL A 439 -26.42 -15.47 2.54
N ARG A 440 -26.77 -16.17 3.62
CA ARG A 440 -27.85 -15.82 4.57
C ARG A 440 -27.70 -16.58 5.88
N THR A 441 -28.17 -15.95 6.97
CA THR A 441 -28.47 -16.62 8.24
C THR A 441 -29.87 -17.23 8.20
N ILE A 442 -30.03 -18.48 8.64
CA ILE A 442 -31.35 -19.09 8.85
C ILE A 442 -31.90 -18.61 10.20
N PRO A 443 -33.07 -17.95 10.23
CA PRO A 443 -33.64 -17.41 11.47
C PRO A 443 -33.86 -18.50 12.53
N ALA A 444 -33.44 -18.22 13.77
CA ALA A 444 -33.72 -19.04 14.94
C ALA A 444 -33.67 -18.18 16.21
N GLN A 445 -33.93 -18.79 17.38
CA GLN A 445 -33.82 -18.07 18.66
C GLN A 445 -32.38 -17.66 18.98
N ILE A 446 -31.42 -18.51 18.60
CA ILE A 446 -29.98 -18.26 18.70
C ILE A 446 -29.38 -18.33 17.31
N GLU A 447 -28.47 -17.42 17.00
CA GLU A 447 -27.85 -17.31 15.69
C GLU A 447 -26.35 -17.14 15.81
N CYS A 448 -25.62 -17.83 14.94
CA CYS A 448 -24.19 -17.67 14.75
C CYS A 448 -23.94 -16.62 13.68
N ARG A 449 -23.53 -15.44 14.13
CA ARG A 449 -23.16 -14.30 13.27
C ARG A 449 -21.72 -13.93 13.57
N PRO A 450 -20.76 -14.47 12.82
CA PRO A 450 -19.35 -14.11 12.96
C PRO A 450 -19.16 -12.59 12.81
N SER A 451 -18.14 -12.06 13.49
CA SER A 451 -17.85 -10.63 13.50
C SER A 451 -16.36 -10.39 13.67
N PRO A 452 -15.82 -9.25 13.19
CA PRO A 452 -14.43 -8.90 13.42
C PRO A 452 -14.15 -8.63 14.91
N PRO A 453 -12.89 -8.74 15.34
CA PRO A 453 -12.43 -8.27 16.65
C PRO A 453 -12.47 -6.75 16.76
N ASP A 454 -12.58 -6.25 17.99
CA ASP A 454 -12.32 -4.85 18.30
C ASP A 454 -10.81 -4.56 18.20
N ASN A 455 -10.48 -3.37 17.73
CA ASN A 455 -9.11 -2.89 17.62
C ASN A 455 -8.56 -2.52 19.01
N GLY A 456 -7.29 -2.81 19.27
CA GLY A 456 -6.60 -2.44 20.52
C GLY A 456 -5.64 -3.52 21.03
N TRP A 457 -5.32 -3.44 22.33
CA TRP A 457 -4.58 -4.42 23.10
C TRP A 457 -5.40 -5.65 23.47
N TRP A 458 -4.75 -6.79 23.35
CA TRP A 458 -5.27 -8.11 23.67
C TRP A 458 -4.23 -8.86 24.50
N TRP A 459 -4.70 -9.77 25.35
CA TRP A 459 -3.85 -10.52 26.25
C TRP A 459 -4.50 -11.84 26.64
N ASN A 460 -3.72 -12.74 27.21
CA ASN A 460 -4.23 -13.85 27.99
C ASN A 460 -4.10 -13.49 29.47
N LYS A 461 -5.22 -13.47 30.20
CA LYS A 461 -5.26 -13.11 31.62
C LYS A 461 -4.38 -13.98 32.52
N ALA A 462 -4.16 -15.24 32.13
CA ALA A 462 -3.30 -16.18 32.87
C ALA A 462 -1.81 -16.03 32.52
N GLU A 463 -1.46 -15.24 31.50
CA GLU A 463 -0.11 -15.17 30.94
C GLU A 463 0.40 -13.72 30.84
N GLY A 464 0.12 -12.92 31.87
CA GLY A 464 0.50 -11.50 31.91
C GLY A 464 2.01 -11.27 31.77
N GLY A 465 2.41 -10.35 30.89
CA GLY A 465 3.80 -10.00 30.61
C GLY A 465 4.18 -10.08 29.14
N ARG A 466 3.39 -10.81 28.34
CA ARG A 466 3.30 -10.73 26.88
C ARG A 466 1.92 -10.25 26.47
N GLY A 467 1.78 -9.68 25.28
CA GLY A 467 0.50 -9.18 24.79
C GLY A 467 0.52 -8.88 23.31
N TYR A 468 -0.65 -8.51 22.79
CA TYR A 468 -0.92 -8.49 21.36
C TYR A 468 -1.67 -7.23 20.99
N SER A 469 -1.22 -6.49 19.98
CA SER A 469 -2.03 -5.45 19.35
C SER A 469 -2.73 -6.06 18.15
N ILE A 470 -4.04 -5.89 18.05
CA ILE A 470 -4.85 -6.34 16.91
C ILE A 470 -5.58 -5.12 16.36
N GLU A 471 -5.46 -4.91 15.05
CA GLU A 471 -6.22 -3.91 14.33
C GLU A 471 -6.88 -4.54 13.11
N THR A 472 -8.11 -4.14 12.82
CA THR A 472 -8.83 -4.46 11.61
C THR A 472 -9.22 -3.19 10.86
N GLN A 473 -9.11 -3.24 9.53
CA GLN A 473 -9.51 -2.19 8.59
C GLN A 473 -10.13 -2.86 7.37
N GLY A 474 -11.44 -2.68 7.16
CA GLY A 474 -12.16 -3.43 6.14
C GLY A 474 -12.05 -4.95 6.37
N ASN A 475 -11.58 -5.69 5.37
CA ASN A 475 -11.33 -7.13 5.47
C ASN A 475 -9.88 -7.47 5.86
N ARG A 476 -9.08 -6.52 6.32
CA ARG A 476 -7.68 -6.74 6.68
C ARG A 476 -7.46 -6.72 8.18
N ILE A 477 -6.43 -7.43 8.61
CA ILE A 477 -5.95 -7.43 9.99
C ILE A 477 -4.45 -7.16 10.03
N PHE A 478 -4.03 -6.41 11.04
CA PHE A 478 -2.64 -6.26 11.45
C PHE A 478 -2.51 -6.69 12.90
N TYR A 479 -1.65 -7.67 13.12
CA TYR A 479 -1.33 -8.27 14.40
C TYR A 479 0.13 -7.98 14.74
N ALA A 480 0.40 -7.61 15.99
CA ALA A 480 1.74 -7.70 16.54
C ALA A 480 1.71 -8.30 17.94
N ALA A 481 2.77 -9.02 18.28
CA ALA A 481 3.02 -9.53 19.61
C ALA A 481 4.26 -8.84 20.20
N TYR A 482 4.20 -8.49 21.48
CA TYR A 482 5.38 -8.23 22.29
C TYR A 482 5.61 -9.41 23.24
N LEU A 483 6.83 -9.95 23.22
CA LEU A 483 7.25 -11.11 24.01
C LEU A 483 8.77 -11.05 24.23
N TYR A 484 9.38 -12.21 24.54
CA TYR A 484 10.81 -12.30 24.84
C TYR A 484 11.48 -13.44 24.06
N ASP A 485 12.79 -13.31 23.81
CA ASP A 485 13.61 -14.41 23.30
C ASP A 485 14.16 -15.28 24.44
N ASP A 486 14.83 -16.39 24.11
CA ASP A 486 15.38 -17.34 25.11
C ASP A 486 16.48 -16.72 25.98
N SER A 487 17.09 -15.61 25.55
CA SER A 487 18.05 -14.85 26.37
C SER A 487 17.36 -13.88 27.35
N GLY A 488 16.03 -13.80 27.30
CA GLY A 488 15.22 -12.90 28.11
C GLY A 488 15.08 -11.49 27.54
N ARG A 489 15.58 -11.22 26.33
CA ARG A 489 15.45 -9.89 25.71
C ARG A 489 14.06 -9.70 25.14
N ALA A 490 13.55 -8.47 25.22
CA ALA A 490 12.33 -8.07 24.54
C ALA A 490 12.44 -8.36 23.03
N GLN A 491 11.38 -8.92 22.44
CA GLN A 491 11.26 -9.18 21.02
C GLN A 491 9.82 -8.86 20.59
N TRP A 492 9.63 -8.48 19.33
CA TRP A 492 8.31 -8.35 18.74
C TRP A 492 8.18 -9.16 17.44
N LEU A 493 6.95 -9.58 17.14
CA LEU A 493 6.58 -10.34 15.94
C LEU A 493 5.33 -9.71 15.33
N THR A 494 5.16 -9.79 14.01
CA THR A 494 4.00 -9.24 13.32
C THR A 494 3.38 -10.24 12.34
N ALA A 495 2.08 -10.14 12.12
CA ALA A 495 1.39 -10.83 11.04
C ALA A 495 0.33 -9.91 10.46
N SER A 496 0.06 -10.00 9.17
CA SER A 496 -0.97 -9.20 8.54
C SER A 496 -1.51 -9.89 7.30
N GLY A 497 -2.76 -9.60 6.95
CA GLY A 497 -3.37 -10.14 5.73
C GLY A 497 -4.88 -9.98 5.72
N ASN A 498 -5.53 -10.74 4.85
CA ASN A 498 -6.98 -10.76 4.74
C ASN A 498 -7.58 -11.62 5.84
N THR A 499 -8.61 -11.09 6.47
CA THR A 499 -9.55 -11.84 7.28
C THR A 499 -10.59 -12.49 6.38
N SER A 500 -11.23 -13.53 6.90
CA SER A 500 -12.33 -14.24 6.28
C SER A 500 -13.48 -14.45 7.27
N ILE A 501 -14.60 -14.96 6.76
CA ILE A 501 -15.78 -15.31 7.56
C ILE A 501 -16.22 -14.08 8.38
N ASP A 502 -16.57 -13.00 7.67
CA ASP A 502 -16.97 -11.71 8.24
C ASP A 502 -15.99 -11.14 9.28
N GLY A 503 -14.69 -11.35 9.06
CA GLY A 503 -13.63 -10.82 9.92
C GLY A 503 -13.30 -11.68 11.13
N SER A 504 -14.05 -12.77 11.38
CA SER A 504 -13.87 -13.62 12.56
C SER A 504 -12.67 -14.57 12.47
N TYR A 505 -12.10 -14.74 11.28
CA TYR A 505 -11.00 -15.68 11.07
C TYR A 505 -9.85 -15.03 10.30
N PHE A 506 -8.63 -15.35 10.69
CA PHE A 506 -7.40 -14.97 10.00
C PHE A 506 -6.37 -16.09 10.14
N THR A 507 -5.60 -16.31 9.08
CA THR A 507 -4.34 -17.05 9.16
C THR A 507 -3.27 -16.30 8.38
N GLY A 508 -2.02 -16.42 8.80
CA GLY A 508 -0.91 -15.80 8.11
C GLY A 508 0.43 -16.27 8.64
N GLU A 509 1.49 -15.71 8.06
CA GLU A 509 2.85 -15.93 8.53
C GLU A 509 3.19 -14.94 9.65
N LEU A 510 3.68 -15.48 10.76
CA LEU A 510 4.22 -14.70 11.87
C LEU A 510 5.67 -14.35 11.56
N ASN A 511 5.98 -13.06 11.50
CA ASN A 511 7.23 -12.53 11.01
C ASN A 511 8.05 -11.84 12.09
N LYS A 512 9.37 -12.05 12.03
CA LYS A 512 10.39 -11.34 12.81
C LYS A 512 11.22 -10.45 11.87
N PHE A 513 11.70 -9.33 12.40
CA PHE A 513 12.61 -8.43 11.69
C PHE A 513 13.86 -8.15 12.52
N THR A 514 14.92 -7.71 11.86
CA THR A 514 16.22 -7.34 12.47
C THR A 514 16.85 -6.17 11.72
N GLY A 515 17.86 -5.53 12.31
CA GLY A 515 18.75 -4.60 11.64
C GLY A 515 18.20 -3.20 11.34
N GLY A 516 17.00 -2.85 11.82
CA GLY A 516 16.43 -1.51 11.59
C GLY A 516 16.97 -0.45 12.56
N GLN A 517 16.32 0.71 12.56
CA GLN A 517 16.72 1.88 13.35
C GLN A 517 16.38 1.78 14.85
N THR A 518 17.22 2.37 15.68
CA THR A 518 16.96 2.52 17.13
C THR A 518 15.94 3.60 17.43
N LEU A 519 15.54 3.80 18.69
CA LEU A 519 14.56 4.83 19.07
C LEU A 519 14.98 6.24 18.63
N GLY A 520 16.23 6.64 18.85
CA GLY A 520 16.75 7.97 18.47
C GLY A 520 17.61 7.99 17.20
N GLY A 521 18.00 6.82 16.69
CA GLY A 521 18.97 6.69 15.60
C GLY A 521 18.49 7.28 14.26
N THR A 522 19.45 7.43 13.34
CA THR A 522 19.18 7.72 11.93
C THR A 522 18.39 6.57 11.30
N PHE A 523 17.62 6.88 10.25
CA PHE A 523 16.89 5.85 9.52
C PHE A 523 17.82 4.76 8.98
N ARG A 524 17.43 3.51 9.19
CA ARG A 524 18.03 2.31 8.65
C ARG A 524 16.91 1.34 8.37
N ALA A 525 16.75 0.95 7.11
CA ALA A 525 15.74 -0.03 6.74
C ALA A 525 16.02 -1.38 7.44
N PRO A 526 14.99 -2.06 7.98
CA PRO A 526 15.17 -3.38 8.54
C PRO A 526 15.49 -4.41 7.44
N ASN A 527 16.14 -5.49 7.83
CA ASN A 527 16.34 -6.66 6.98
C ASN A 527 14.99 -7.26 6.58
N ALA A 528 14.99 -8.08 5.53
CA ALA A 528 13.82 -8.82 5.08
C ALA A 528 13.20 -9.64 6.23
N ALA A 529 11.87 -9.78 6.19
CA ALA A 529 11.10 -10.52 7.16
C ALA A 529 11.59 -11.98 7.26
N GLN A 530 11.61 -12.50 8.48
CA GLN A 530 11.98 -13.89 8.78
C GLN A 530 10.77 -14.61 9.36
N ALA A 531 10.34 -15.67 8.70
CA ALA A 531 9.23 -16.50 9.14
C ALA A 531 9.53 -17.15 10.50
N SER A 532 8.62 -16.97 11.45
CA SER A 532 8.63 -17.57 12.78
C SER A 532 7.55 -18.66 12.93
N GLY A 533 6.83 -18.97 11.85
CA GLY A 533 5.77 -19.98 11.80
C GLY A 533 4.41 -19.39 11.41
N ALA A 534 3.38 -20.24 11.36
CA ALA A 534 2.02 -19.79 11.04
C ALA A 534 1.28 -19.32 12.29
N ILE A 535 0.41 -18.33 12.14
CA ILE A 535 -0.54 -17.88 13.15
C ILE A 535 -1.95 -17.99 12.61
N THR A 536 -2.89 -18.42 13.46
CA THR A 536 -4.32 -18.41 13.20
C THR A 536 -5.02 -17.69 14.34
N LEU A 537 -5.88 -16.73 14.00
CA LEU A 537 -6.74 -16.01 14.93
C LEU A 537 -8.19 -16.35 14.59
N ALA A 538 -8.93 -16.80 15.60
CA ALA A 538 -10.36 -17.09 15.50
C ALA A 538 -11.10 -16.37 16.62
N PHE A 539 -11.99 -15.44 16.27
CA PHE A 539 -12.66 -14.58 17.24
C PHE A 539 -14.03 -15.13 17.59
N THR A 540 -14.28 -15.25 18.90
CA THR A 540 -15.55 -15.74 19.43
C THR A 540 -16.56 -14.62 19.60
N ASP A 541 -16.09 -13.39 19.84
CA ASP A 541 -16.83 -12.13 19.80
C ASP A 541 -15.83 -10.97 19.63
N PRO A 542 -16.27 -9.70 19.49
CA PRO A 542 -15.34 -8.59 19.31
C PRO A 542 -14.30 -8.41 20.42
N ALA A 543 -14.53 -8.95 21.62
CA ALA A 543 -13.65 -8.82 22.77
C ALA A 543 -12.92 -10.12 23.17
N LYS A 544 -13.19 -11.26 22.52
CA LYS A 544 -12.61 -12.58 22.86
C LYS A 544 -12.28 -13.41 21.62
N GLY A 545 -11.20 -14.17 21.69
CA GLY A 545 -10.80 -15.07 20.63
C GLY A 545 -9.81 -16.15 21.07
N THR A 546 -9.38 -16.95 20.12
CA THR A 546 -8.34 -17.97 20.25
C THR A 546 -7.26 -17.71 19.22
N MET A 547 -6.02 -17.79 19.66
CA MET A 547 -4.84 -17.71 18.83
C MET A 547 -4.16 -19.07 18.82
N VAL A 548 -3.87 -19.60 17.63
CA VAL A 548 -3.05 -20.79 17.44
C VAL A 548 -1.79 -20.35 16.70
N TRP A 549 -0.63 -20.59 17.28
CA TRP A 549 0.67 -20.18 16.78
C TRP A 549 1.73 -21.21 17.19
N PRO A 550 3.03 -21.05 16.87
CA PRO A 550 4.04 -22.06 17.22
C PRO A 550 4.12 -22.40 18.72
N GLY A 551 3.68 -21.49 19.59
CA GLY A 551 3.55 -21.70 21.02
C GLY A 551 2.32 -22.47 21.48
N GLY A 552 1.52 -23.03 20.57
CA GLY A 552 0.27 -23.75 20.88
C GLY A 552 -0.98 -22.87 20.83
N THR A 553 -2.02 -23.27 21.55
CA THR A 553 -3.31 -22.57 21.58
C THR A 553 -3.40 -21.63 22.79
N VAL A 554 -3.75 -20.37 22.55
CA VAL A 554 -3.84 -19.31 23.55
C VAL A 554 -5.21 -18.64 23.46
N SER A 555 -5.96 -18.62 24.56
CA SER A 555 -7.17 -17.80 24.66
C SER A 555 -6.78 -16.34 24.86
N ILE A 556 -7.39 -15.44 24.09
CA ILE A 556 -7.11 -14.00 24.13
C ILE A 556 -8.38 -13.20 24.37
N GLU A 557 -8.27 -12.10 25.11
CA GLU A 557 -9.35 -11.13 25.34
C GLU A 557 -8.84 -9.69 25.26
N ARG A 558 -9.73 -8.72 25.01
CA ARG A 558 -9.38 -7.29 25.04
C ARG A 558 -8.84 -6.90 26.41
N PHE A 559 -7.72 -6.19 26.43
CA PHE A 559 -7.09 -5.73 27.65
C PHE A 559 -7.66 -4.37 28.07
N ALA A 560 -8.37 -4.33 29.19
CA ALA A 560 -8.80 -3.09 29.83
C ALA A 560 -7.71 -2.60 30.80
N PHE A 561 -6.87 -1.66 30.38
CA PHE A 561 -5.78 -1.13 31.22
C PHE A 561 -6.25 -0.04 32.20
N THR A 562 -7.48 0.45 32.05
CA THR A 562 -8.21 1.20 33.08
C THR A 562 -9.53 0.52 33.43
N PRO A 563 -10.05 0.69 34.67
CA PRO A 563 -11.36 0.17 35.03
C PRO A 563 -12.45 0.66 34.07
N ALA A 564 -13.21 -0.29 33.50
CA ALA A 564 -14.21 -0.04 32.46
C ALA A 564 -13.69 0.66 31.18
N GLY A 565 -12.38 0.71 30.96
CA GLY A 565 -11.72 1.47 29.90
C GLY A 565 -12.21 1.16 28.48
N LEU A 566 -12.57 -0.10 28.20
CA LEU A 566 -13.12 -0.54 26.91
C LEU A 566 -14.52 0.02 26.60
N ASN A 567 -15.26 0.49 27.61
CA ASN A 567 -16.62 0.99 27.46
C ASN A 567 -16.72 2.51 27.60
N VAL A 568 -15.59 3.22 27.68
CA VAL A 568 -15.57 4.69 27.79
C VAL A 568 -15.55 5.30 26.38
N PRO A 569 -16.51 6.17 26.03
CA PRO A 569 -16.50 6.87 24.74
C PRO A 569 -15.23 7.70 24.55
N ALA A 570 -14.77 7.83 23.31
CA ALA A 570 -13.65 8.70 22.97
C ALA A 570 -13.93 10.15 23.38
N ARG A 571 -12.93 10.82 23.93
CA ARG A 571 -13.03 12.24 24.29
C ARG A 571 -13.04 13.11 23.04
N THR A 572 -13.64 14.30 23.12
CA THR A 572 -13.61 15.28 22.03
C THR A 572 -12.17 15.59 21.62
N ASN A 573 -11.90 15.63 20.31
CA ASN A 573 -10.56 15.87 19.73
C ASN A 573 -9.49 14.83 20.09
N GLN A 574 -9.88 13.67 20.63
CA GLN A 574 -8.94 12.57 20.89
C GLN A 574 -8.34 12.05 19.58
N PRO A 575 -7.02 11.79 19.53
CA PRO A 575 -6.42 11.05 18.43
C PRO A 575 -6.96 9.62 18.32
N GLU A 576 -6.82 9.03 17.14
CA GLU A 576 -7.25 7.66 16.93
C GLU A 576 -6.31 6.64 17.60
N SER A 577 -6.90 5.66 18.29
CA SER A 577 -6.19 4.44 18.68
C SER A 577 -5.69 3.66 17.45
N GLY A 578 -4.56 2.98 17.63
CA GLY A 578 -3.96 2.03 16.69
C GLY A 578 -2.49 2.29 16.40
N TRP A 579 -2.02 1.82 15.25
CA TRP A 579 -0.64 1.98 14.77
C TRP A 579 -0.36 3.36 14.18
N TRP A 580 0.77 3.93 14.56
CA TRP A 580 1.32 5.20 14.11
C TRP A 580 2.78 5.01 13.67
N TRP A 581 3.17 5.68 12.59
CA TRP A 581 4.50 5.50 11.99
C TRP A 581 4.93 6.73 11.20
N ASN A 582 6.20 6.82 10.87
CA ASN A 582 6.71 7.80 9.91
C ASN A 582 6.88 7.13 8.53
N PRO A 583 6.13 7.54 7.50
CA PRO A 583 6.25 6.98 6.15
C PRO A 583 7.64 7.08 5.54
N GLN A 584 8.43 8.07 5.96
CA GLN A 584 9.80 8.31 5.50
C GLN A 584 10.86 7.54 6.32
N GLU A 585 10.47 6.93 7.44
CA GLU A 585 11.36 6.15 8.31
C GLU A 585 10.72 4.80 8.66
N SER A 586 10.35 4.01 7.65
CA SER A 586 9.74 2.69 7.85
C SER A 586 10.60 1.75 8.71
N GLY A 587 10.00 0.77 9.38
CA GLY A 587 10.70 -0.18 10.26
C GLY A 587 10.66 0.14 11.75
N ARG A 588 10.30 1.37 12.15
CA ARG A 588 9.92 1.72 13.53
C ARG A 588 8.44 2.12 13.57
N GLY A 589 7.70 1.61 14.55
CA GLY A 589 6.28 1.87 14.71
C GLY A 589 5.87 2.06 16.17
N PHE A 590 4.71 2.69 16.38
CA PHE A 590 4.16 2.97 17.69
C PHE A 590 2.69 2.57 17.72
N PHE A 591 2.33 1.66 18.62
CA PHE A 591 0.92 1.38 18.89
C PHE A 591 0.45 2.28 20.02
N MET A 592 -0.66 2.98 19.83
CA MET A 592 -1.23 3.91 20.81
C MET A 592 -2.69 3.55 21.05
N GLU A 593 -3.09 3.37 22.30
CA GLU A 593 -4.49 3.14 22.64
C GLU A 593 -4.94 4.06 23.77
N TRP A 594 -6.09 4.70 23.58
CA TRP A 594 -6.77 5.48 24.61
C TRP A 594 -7.89 4.66 25.24
N GLN A 595 -7.94 4.62 26.57
CA GLN A 595 -9.06 4.08 27.34
C GLN A 595 -9.43 5.06 28.44
N GLY A 596 -10.47 5.86 28.18
CA GLY A 596 -10.91 6.94 29.04
C GLY A 596 -9.91 8.09 29.13
N ASP A 597 -9.42 8.36 30.33
CA ASP A 597 -8.47 9.44 30.58
C ASP A 597 -7.00 9.04 30.36
N SER A 598 -6.71 7.75 30.14
CA SER A 598 -5.36 7.22 30.05
C SER A 598 -5.02 6.76 28.64
N ALA A 599 -3.73 6.76 28.30
CA ALA A 599 -3.22 6.18 27.07
C ALA A 599 -2.02 5.29 27.32
N ASP A 600 -2.03 4.15 26.65
CA ASP A 600 -0.92 3.23 26.52
C ASP A 600 -0.22 3.47 25.18
N ILE A 601 1.11 3.49 25.19
CA ILE A 601 1.92 3.54 23.98
C ILE A 601 3.01 2.48 24.06
N ALA A 602 3.06 1.62 23.04
CA ALA A 602 4.19 0.73 22.80
C ALA A 602 4.99 1.18 21.59
N GLY A 603 6.31 1.34 21.76
CA GLY A 603 7.25 1.57 20.67
C GLY A 603 7.92 0.27 20.25
N TYR A 604 8.00 0.04 18.94
CA TYR A 604 8.62 -1.14 18.33
C TYR A 604 9.78 -0.68 17.44
N MET A 605 11.00 -1.05 17.81
CA MET A 605 12.24 -0.63 17.13
C MET A 605 13.34 -1.68 17.33
N TYR A 606 14.60 -1.26 17.19
CA TYR A 606 15.78 -2.11 17.35
C TYR A 606 16.77 -1.53 18.37
N ASP A 607 17.61 -2.39 18.94
CA ASP A 607 18.78 -1.98 19.71
C ASP A 607 19.97 -1.67 18.79
N ASP A 608 21.11 -1.21 19.36
CA ASP A 608 22.30 -0.86 18.58
C ASP A 608 22.92 -2.05 17.84
N ALA A 609 22.63 -3.29 18.29
CA ALA A 609 23.03 -4.52 17.61
C ALA A 609 22.02 -4.98 16.55
N GLY A 610 20.93 -4.23 16.34
CA GLY A 610 19.89 -4.54 15.36
C GLY A 610 18.91 -5.62 15.83
N ASN A 611 18.87 -5.97 17.10
CA ASN A 611 17.85 -6.88 17.62
C ASN A 611 16.56 -6.11 17.86
N ALA A 612 15.42 -6.74 17.57
CA ALA A 612 14.11 -6.19 17.89
C ALA A 612 14.04 -5.87 19.40
N VAL A 613 13.48 -4.73 19.76
CA VAL A 613 13.19 -4.32 21.14
C VAL A 613 11.86 -3.57 21.16
N TRP A 614 11.15 -3.62 22.29
CA TRP A 614 9.95 -2.83 22.51
C TRP A 614 10.03 -2.07 23.83
N TYR A 615 9.40 -0.90 23.87
CA TYR A 615 9.26 -0.07 25.06
C TYR A 615 7.79 0.24 25.30
N LEU A 616 7.41 0.43 26.56
CA LEU A 616 6.04 0.72 26.96
C LEU A 616 5.98 2.00 27.80
N THR A 617 4.89 2.74 27.67
CA THR A 617 4.50 3.81 28.59
C THR A 617 2.98 3.84 28.72
N LEU A 618 2.47 3.90 29.95
CA LEU A 618 1.04 3.96 30.25
C LEU A 618 0.82 5.05 31.29
N LEU A 619 0.09 6.10 30.93
CA LEU A 619 -0.11 7.27 31.78
C LEU A 619 -1.52 7.86 31.62
N PRO A 620 -2.06 8.51 32.66
CA PRO A 620 -3.15 9.45 32.52
C PRO A 620 -2.78 10.60 31.57
N VAL A 621 -3.71 10.98 30.72
CA VAL A 621 -3.56 12.00 29.66
C VAL A 621 -4.63 13.08 29.86
N PRO A 622 -4.37 14.09 30.70
CA PRO A 622 -5.33 15.18 30.94
C PRO A 622 -5.61 15.99 29.67
N ASN A 623 -4.61 16.16 28.81
CA ASN A 623 -4.75 16.79 27.49
C ASN A 623 -4.57 15.75 26.38
N VAL A 624 -5.66 15.36 25.69
CA VAL A 624 -5.62 14.36 24.60
C VAL A 624 -4.69 14.72 23.45
N ARG A 625 -4.30 15.99 23.30
CA ARG A 625 -3.39 16.47 22.24
C ARG A 625 -1.91 16.39 22.62
N SER A 626 -1.58 16.04 23.86
CA SER A 626 -0.18 15.97 24.30
C SER A 626 0.05 14.77 25.21
N TYR A 627 1.05 13.96 24.88
CA TYR A 627 1.52 12.86 25.71
C TYR A 627 2.97 13.15 26.13
N THR A 628 3.25 13.11 27.42
CA THR A 628 4.62 13.22 27.94
C THR A 628 4.85 12.17 29.02
N GLY A 629 5.90 11.37 28.87
CA GLY A 629 6.20 10.25 29.75
C GLY A 629 7.65 9.78 29.63
N ASN A 630 7.92 8.58 30.15
CA ASN A 630 9.20 7.89 30.00
C ASN A 630 8.97 6.46 29.50
N TRP A 631 9.84 6.00 28.61
CA TRP A 631 9.85 4.63 28.15
C TRP A 631 10.33 3.66 29.22
N VAL A 632 9.61 2.55 29.38
CA VAL A 632 9.97 1.42 30.25
C VAL A 632 10.36 0.23 29.39
N LEU A 633 11.46 -0.44 29.77
CA LEU A 633 11.91 -1.71 29.20
C LEU A 633 11.68 -2.84 30.20
N PHE A 634 11.08 -3.92 29.69
CA PHE A 634 10.92 -5.19 30.40
C PHE A 634 11.83 -6.26 29.78
N ALA A 635 12.15 -7.28 30.58
CA ALA A 635 12.91 -8.45 30.16
C ALA A 635 12.43 -9.71 30.90
N ASN A 636 13.01 -10.85 30.56
CA ASN A 636 12.87 -12.13 31.26
C ASN A 636 11.46 -12.71 31.31
N GLY A 637 10.53 -12.27 30.46
CA GLY A 637 9.19 -12.84 30.41
C GLY A 637 9.08 -14.09 29.52
N GLN A 638 7.84 -14.46 29.20
CA GLN A 638 7.51 -15.65 28.42
C GLN A 638 7.95 -15.54 26.95
N THR A 639 8.58 -16.61 26.46
CA THR A 639 8.99 -16.72 25.04
C THR A 639 7.84 -17.20 24.14
N LEU A 640 8.08 -17.34 22.84
CA LEU A 640 7.06 -17.81 21.90
C LEU A 640 6.56 -19.21 22.26
N THR A 641 7.48 -20.13 22.59
CA THR A 641 7.19 -21.56 22.85
C THR A 641 7.38 -21.95 24.32
N GLY A 642 7.91 -21.06 25.15
CA GLY A 642 8.19 -21.31 26.56
C GLY A 642 6.94 -21.29 27.45
N ALA A 643 7.05 -21.97 28.59
CA ALA A 643 6.07 -21.89 29.67
C ALA A 643 5.92 -20.45 30.19
N PHE A 644 4.78 -20.17 30.81
CA PHE A 644 4.50 -18.87 31.40
C PHE A 644 5.63 -18.43 32.35
N LYS A 645 6.12 -17.21 32.13
CA LYS A 645 7.12 -16.54 32.96
C LYS A 645 6.78 -15.06 33.04
N PRO A 646 6.63 -14.48 34.25
CA PRO A 646 6.35 -13.07 34.40
C PRO A 646 7.54 -12.23 33.91
N ALA A 647 7.23 -11.13 33.24
CA ALA A 647 8.23 -10.15 32.85
C ALA A 647 8.68 -9.29 34.04
N THR A 648 9.92 -8.83 33.99
CA THR A 648 10.49 -7.92 34.99
C THR A 648 10.88 -6.59 34.34
N PRO A 649 10.51 -5.42 34.93
CA PRO A 649 11.04 -4.14 34.47
C PRO A 649 12.54 -4.11 34.76
N VAL A 650 13.36 -3.90 33.72
CA VAL A 650 14.82 -3.82 33.83
C VAL A 650 15.35 -2.40 33.66
N ASN A 651 14.56 -1.52 33.05
CA ASN A 651 14.83 -0.09 33.02
C ASN A 651 13.52 0.70 32.99
N ALA A 652 13.20 1.42 34.06
CA ALA A 652 11.98 2.22 34.16
C ALA A 652 12.08 3.61 33.50
N ASN A 653 13.27 4.02 33.05
CA ASN A 653 13.54 5.33 32.48
C ASN A 653 14.53 5.20 31.31
N VAL A 654 14.15 4.46 30.27
CA VAL A 654 14.97 4.28 29.07
C VAL A 654 15.27 5.64 28.42
N ALA A 655 14.23 6.45 28.22
CA ALA A 655 14.31 7.80 27.69
C ALA A 655 12.97 8.53 27.83
N PRO A 656 12.95 9.87 27.81
CA PRO A 656 11.70 10.63 27.73
C PRO A 656 11.00 10.43 26.39
N VAL A 657 9.67 10.55 26.40
CA VAL A 657 8.83 10.60 25.20
C VAL A 657 7.89 11.79 25.29
N THR A 658 7.85 12.57 24.23
CA THR A 658 6.88 13.66 24.06
C THR A 658 6.23 13.55 22.70
N ILE A 659 4.90 13.53 22.67
CA ILE A 659 4.10 13.48 21.44
C ILE A 659 3.10 14.62 21.47
N GLN A 660 3.14 15.45 20.44
CA GLN A 660 2.15 16.48 20.19
C GLN A 660 1.27 16.01 19.03
N PHE A 661 -0.04 15.86 19.26
CA PHE A 661 -0.98 15.47 18.21
C PHE A 661 -1.50 16.72 17.50
N ASN A 662 -1.32 16.76 16.18
CA ASN A 662 -1.73 17.86 15.32
C ASN A 662 -3.17 17.66 14.82
N SER A 663 -3.59 16.41 14.64
CA SER A 663 -4.95 16.03 14.24
C SER A 663 -5.34 14.66 14.83
N ALA A 664 -6.49 14.11 14.41
CA ALA A 664 -6.87 12.75 14.81
C ALA A 664 -5.91 11.67 14.24
N THR A 665 -5.19 12.01 13.16
CA THR A 665 -4.38 11.07 12.37
C THR A 665 -2.94 11.51 12.15
N THR A 666 -2.53 12.66 12.68
CA THR A 666 -1.15 13.19 12.54
C THR A 666 -0.60 13.71 13.87
N ALA A 667 0.70 13.50 14.10
CA ALA A 667 1.40 13.91 15.31
C ALA A 667 2.88 14.19 15.06
N THR A 668 3.51 14.97 15.94
CA THR A 668 4.97 15.14 16.02
C THR A 668 5.47 14.48 17.30
N MET A 669 6.40 13.53 17.19
CA MET A 669 7.10 12.95 18.33
C MET A 669 8.50 13.55 18.46
N THR A 670 8.88 13.91 19.68
CA THR A 670 10.26 14.30 20.03
C THR A 670 11.00 13.08 20.56
N LEU A 671 12.11 12.74 19.89
CA LEU A 671 12.98 11.62 20.22
C LEU A 671 13.97 12.00 21.33
N PRO A 672 14.63 11.02 21.98
CA PRO A 672 15.52 11.29 23.12
C PRO A 672 16.69 12.23 22.83
N ASN A 673 17.13 12.31 21.58
CA ASN A 673 18.20 13.21 21.12
C ASN A 673 17.70 14.61 20.70
N GLY A 674 16.44 14.94 20.98
CA GLY A 674 15.82 16.22 20.61
C GLY A 674 15.36 16.31 19.15
N ARG A 675 15.67 15.31 18.32
CA ARG A 675 15.16 15.23 16.94
C ARG A 675 13.65 15.02 16.97
N THR A 676 12.92 15.67 16.08
CA THR A 676 11.48 15.42 15.89
C THR A 676 11.24 14.49 14.71
N THR A 677 10.19 13.67 14.80
CA THR A 677 9.70 12.83 13.71
C THR A 677 8.20 13.04 13.54
N GLN A 678 7.74 13.14 12.29
CA GLN A 678 6.33 13.20 11.97
C GLN A 678 5.75 11.79 11.98
N LEU A 679 4.61 11.63 12.66
CA LEU A 679 3.87 10.39 12.73
C LEU A 679 2.51 10.58 12.04
N THR A 680 2.12 9.58 11.28
CA THR A 680 0.78 9.43 10.72
C THR A 680 0.16 8.13 11.19
N ARG A 681 -1.17 8.12 11.28
CA ARG A 681 -1.94 6.92 11.57
C ARG A 681 -1.81 5.94 10.41
N LEU A 682 -1.36 4.72 10.71
CA LEU A 682 -1.21 3.64 9.74
C LEU A 682 -2.59 3.20 9.22
N ARG A 683 -2.71 3.18 7.90
CA ARG A 683 -3.81 2.54 7.18
C ARG A 683 -3.24 1.38 6.39
N PHE A 684 -3.94 0.25 6.34
CA PHE A 684 -3.48 -0.96 5.67
C PHE A 684 -4.63 -1.66 4.97
#